data_AF-A0A0M0JKU3-F1
#
_entry.id   AF-A0A0M0JKU3-F1
#
_cell.length_a   1.000
_cell.length_b   1.000
_cell.length_c   1.000
_cell.angle_alpha   90.00
_cell.angle_beta   90.00
_cell.angle_gamma   90.00
#
_symmetry.space_group_name_H-M   'P 1'
#
loop_
_entity.id
_entity.type
_entity.pdbx_description
1 polymer ?
#
loop_
_entity_poly.entity_id
_entity_poly.type
_entity_poly.pdbx_seq_one_letter_code
_entity_poly.pdbx_strand_id
1 'polypeptide(L)'
;MSVDLQRQGCLTMATITPPQTNSMAATPTRVAVCLVLDVSGSMMSTAEVTNDAGEKISYGFTLLDIVKHATLAYIGSLGASDWIRIVEYGSLAAEVAPWTACTPEAKETLDQLVRGLRTKGSTNMIDGINKGCDGFTNGTKSNCSDGAIHRLPDEVKLHAADFAMSLVVCTDGLPDERGHDWTGFLNRRMGEVEETVGFRPKVTAIGFGNSLDSALLASFSDVFLHIPDAGSVGSFVVNLVAATRSTANLALPSSGGAVVANTARLILEPASAVAAVLGFDCVPWRSGAAVAVDIGALMYDQPRHIVVRTKSASGLSVSLEVGGHEMCASGVTVDVPTLATAPENAAAKVFQTQLERLAVVSCMTLYKLQPPVMSDKLQTCVGLMADDGSPLKQTVVDEVLLALKPDKLATWGKHYLTTLPFMLRLERRSNFRDMCLQGFGKDVQGENGMFEELSNQAEMVFAQLKPPDPSAGRPFGGGFGGVFGGGAPVQTFTSLPDEFMRGGGCFGPDATILLAPTNGLTTSPPLKVSAVRAGDVLVGEGGRLATVVCVVMTECVGGKALLTRLPNGLELTEWHPMRDRSGRWRFPHMLGERTMRSTPYVYNFVLSPGHPTILVNGVPCAALGHGLEEPVVAHPYWGTHAVINDLMQRPGWQSGRVILPAVQSTASA
;
A
#
# COMPACT_ATOMS: atom_id res chain seq x y z
N MET A 1 2.79 -5.98 -25.66
CA MET A 1 1.49 -5.54 -25.12
C MET A 1 0.39 -6.05 -26.04
N SER A 2 -0.74 -6.50 -25.49
CA SER A 2 -1.89 -6.97 -26.28
C SER A 2 -3.21 -6.51 -25.66
N VAL A 3 -4.28 -6.59 -26.45
CA VAL A 3 -5.66 -6.51 -25.97
C VAL A 3 -6.47 -7.66 -26.57
N ASP A 4 -7.05 -8.48 -25.71
CA ASP A 4 -7.80 -9.68 -26.09
C ASP A 4 -9.27 -9.53 -25.72
N LEU A 5 -10.18 -9.94 -26.62
CA LEU A 5 -11.63 -9.83 -26.41
C LEU A 5 -12.27 -11.20 -26.19
N GLN A 6 -12.96 -11.33 -25.06
CA GLN A 6 -13.71 -12.52 -24.67
C GLN A 6 -15.18 -12.18 -24.50
N ARG A 7 -16.11 -13.04 -24.93
CA ARG A 7 -17.56 -12.78 -24.87
C ARG A 7 -18.34 -13.85 -24.13
N GLN A 8 -19.26 -13.41 -23.29
CA GLN A 8 -20.30 -14.21 -22.64
C GLN A 8 -21.66 -13.50 -22.82
N GLY A 9 -22.48 -13.97 -23.75
CA GLY A 9 -23.78 -13.36 -24.04
C GLY A 9 -23.65 -11.90 -24.50
N CYS A 10 -24.25 -10.97 -23.75
CA CYS A 10 -24.16 -9.53 -24.02
C CYS A 10 -22.98 -8.83 -23.31
N LEU A 11 -22.06 -9.60 -22.71
CA LEU A 11 -20.88 -9.08 -22.03
C LEU A 11 -19.64 -9.41 -22.84
N THR A 12 -18.82 -8.39 -23.10
CA THR A 12 -17.50 -8.54 -23.73
C THR A 12 -16.45 -8.02 -22.78
N MET A 13 -15.48 -8.84 -22.40
CA MET A 13 -14.34 -8.47 -21.57
C MET A 13 -13.14 -8.19 -22.47
N ALA A 14 -12.60 -6.98 -22.36
CA ALA A 14 -11.30 -6.63 -22.90
C ALA A 14 -10.23 -6.85 -21.82
N THR A 15 -9.28 -7.74 -22.10
CA THR A 15 -8.12 -8.00 -21.26
C THR A 15 -6.90 -7.35 -21.89
N ILE A 16 -6.37 -6.33 -21.23
CA ILE A 16 -5.16 -5.63 -21.66
C ILE A 16 -3.99 -6.26 -20.92
N THR A 17 -3.00 -6.72 -21.67
CA THR A 17 -1.80 -7.37 -21.14
C THR A 17 -0.58 -6.49 -21.41
N PRO A 18 -0.06 -5.79 -20.37
CA PRO A 18 1.18 -5.03 -20.46
C PRO A 18 2.41 -5.95 -20.69
N PRO A 19 3.59 -5.39 -20.98
CA PRO A 19 4.83 -6.19 -21.02
C PRO A 19 5.07 -6.94 -19.70
N GLN A 20 5.51 -8.19 -19.78
CA GLN A 20 5.67 -9.12 -18.64
C GLN A 20 7.16 -9.28 -18.28
N THR A 21 7.60 -8.71 -17.18
CA THR A 21 9.00 -8.59 -16.72
C THR A 21 9.64 -9.92 -16.37
N ASN A 22 8.85 -10.93 -16.02
CA ASN A 22 9.34 -12.31 -15.88
C ASN A 22 9.79 -12.93 -17.22
N SER A 23 9.34 -12.38 -18.36
CA SER A 23 9.68 -12.84 -19.70
C SER A 23 10.61 -11.90 -20.47
N MET A 24 10.89 -10.70 -19.94
CA MET A 24 11.74 -9.71 -20.58
C MET A 24 12.44 -8.82 -19.55
N ALA A 25 13.68 -8.43 -19.83
CA ALA A 25 14.37 -7.46 -18.99
C ALA A 25 13.66 -6.09 -19.10
N ALA A 26 13.21 -5.57 -17.96
CA ALA A 26 12.70 -4.22 -17.82
C ALA A 26 13.35 -3.58 -16.58
N THR A 27 13.56 -2.28 -16.62
CA THR A 27 14.03 -1.52 -15.46
C THR A 27 12.87 -0.74 -14.86
N PRO A 28 12.90 -0.46 -13.55
CA PRO A 28 11.90 0.41 -12.93
C PRO A 28 11.81 1.74 -13.67
N THR A 29 10.59 2.19 -13.93
CA THR A 29 10.32 3.43 -14.64
C THR A 29 10.79 4.62 -13.82
N ARG A 30 11.44 5.57 -14.50
CA ARG A 30 11.93 6.81 -13.88
C ARG A 30 10.74 7.64 -13.42
N VAL A 31 10.89 8.36 -12.31
CA VAL A 31 9.79 9.11 -11.69
C VAL A 31 10.10 10.60 -11.64
N ALA A 32 9.09 11.43 -11.92
CA ALA A 32 9.11 12.85 -11.59
C ALA A 32 7.87 13.20 -10.76
N VAL A 33 8.04 13.33 -9.44
CA VAL A 33 6.93 13.48 -8.50
C VAL A 33 6.96 14.83 -7.78
N CYS A 34 5.81 15.49 -7.70
CA CYS A 34 5.60 16.65 -6.83
C CYS A 34 4.72 16.23 -5.64
N LEU A 35 5.29 16.31 -4.43
CA LEU A 35 4.56 16.10 -3.18
C LEU A 35 4.06 17.45 -2.67
N VAL A 36 2.75 17.57 -2.47
CA VAL A 36 2.07 18.75 -1.93
C VAL A 36 1.57 18.41 -0.54
N LEU A 37 2.29 18.89 0.48
CA LEU A 37 2.15 18.48 1.87
C LEU A 37 1.35 19.50 2.68
N ASP A 38 0.25 19.05 3.26
CA ASP A 38 -0.50 19.82 4.23
C ASP A 38 0.32 20.00 5.51
N VAL A 39 0.56 21.26 5.87
CA VAL A 39 1.17 21.66 7.12
C VAL A 39 0.24 22.58 7.91
N SER A 40 -1.07 22.49 7.71
CA SER A 40 -2.05 23.25 8.48
C SER A 40 -2.00 22.93 9.97
N GLY A 41 -2.58 23.79 10.80
CA GLY A 41 -2.61 23.62 12.25
C GLY A 41 -3.22 22.29 12.72
N SER A 42 -4.20 21.74 11.98
CA SER A 42 -4.87 20.47 12.32
C SER A 42 -3.95 19.25 12.18
N MET A 43 -2.85 19.37 11.42
CA MET A 43 -1.82 18.33 11.32
C MET A 43 -1.03 18.13 12.63
N MET A 44 -1.20 18.99 13.64
CA MET A 44 -0.70 18.75 15.02
C MET A 44 -1.53 17.73 15.79
N SER A 45 -2.68 17.30 15.25
CA SER A 45 -3.51 16.28 15.89
C SER A 45 -2.69 15.03 16.18
N THR A 46 -2.95 14.44 17.34
CA THR A 46 -2.27 13.21 17.77
C THR A 46 -2.48 12.11 16.74
N ALA A 47 -1.38 11.51 16.28
CA ALA A 47 -1.40 10.31 15.48
C ALA A 47 -1.65 9.11 16.40
N GLU A 48 -2.84 8.53 16.27
CA GLU A 48 -3.23 7.33 16.98
C GLU A 48 -3.05 6.11 16.08
N VAL A 49 -2.58 5.01 16.66
CA VAL A 49 -2.56 3.69 16.03
C VAL A 49 -3.62 2.83 16.69
N THR A 50 -4.36 2.07 15.89
CA THR A 50 -5.29 1.09 16.45
C THR A 50 -4.50 -0.17 16.76
N ASN A 51 -4.39 -0.50 18.05
CA ASN A 51 -3.76 -1.74 18.48
C ASN A 51 -4.65 -2.95 18.16
N ASP A 52 -4.08 -4.11 18.41
CA ASP A 52 -4.69 -5.40 18.22
C ASP A 52 -5.97 -5.66 19.04
N ALA A 53 -6.18 -4.90 20.13
CA ALA A 53 -7.40 -4.93 20.94
C ALA A 53 -8.50 -3.97 20.40
N GLY A 54 -8.23 -3.25 19.31
CA GLY A 54 -9.12 -2.22 18.76
C GLY A 54 -9.06 -0.90 19.54
N GLU A 55 -8.11 -0.75 20.47
CA GLU A 55 -7.91 0.45 21.25
C GLU A 55 -6.98 1.41 20.50
N LYS A 56 -7.19 2.69 20.71
CA LYS A 56 -6.33 3.72 20.12
C LYS A 56 -5.16 4.03 21.05
N ILE A 57 -3.94 3.85 20.55
CA ILE A 57 -2.70 4.16 21.26
C ILE A 57 -2.05 5.38 20.63
N SER A 58 -1.53 6.28 21.45
CA SER A 58 -0.65 7.37 21.03
C SER A 58 0.78 7.14 21.53
N TYR A 59 1.75 7.36 20.66
CA TYR A 59 3.19 7.34 20.98
C TYR A 59 3.79 8.76 20.98
N GLY A 60 2.94 9.78 21.07
CA GLY A 60 3.36 11.19 21.04
C GLY A 60 3.67 11.73 19.63
N PHE A 61 3.40 10.97 18.57
CA PHE A 61 3.48 11.47 17.20
C PHE A 61 2.27 12.34 16.85
N THR A 62 2.49 13.32 15.98
CA THR A 62 1.43 14.10 15.31
C THR A 62 1.17 13.54 13.91
N LEU A 63 0.05 13.90 13.27
CA LEU A 63 -0.19 13.56 11.87
C LEU A 63 0.94 14.08 10.96
N LEU A 64 1.46 15.29 11.21
CA LEU A 64 2.60 15.82 10.45
C LEU A 64 3.86 14.97 10.61
N ASP A 65 4.14 14.43 11.81
CA ASP A 65 5.29 13.53 12.02
C ASP A 65 5.16 12.27 11.13
N ILE A 66 3.95 11.73 11.03
CA ILE A 66 3.65 10.57 10.19
C ILE A 66 3.79 10.91 8.70
N VAL A 67 3.30 12.08 8.27
CA VAL A 67 3.47 12.57 6.89
C VAL A 67 4.95 12.77 6.55
N LYS A 68 5.75 13.31 7.47
CA LYS A 68 7.21 13.43 7.28
C LYS A 68 7.84 12.06 7.10
N HIS A 69 7.54 11.11 7.98
CA HIS A 69 8.10 9.76 7.87
C HIS A 69 7.71 9.07 6.56
N ALA A 70 6.44 9.16 6.17
CA ALA A 70 5.95 8.70 4.87
C ALA A 70 6.70 9.33 3.69
N THR A 71 6.88 10.65 3.73
CA THR A 71 7.58 11.43 2.69
C THR A 71 9.03 10.98 2.55
N LEU A 72 9.72 10.80 3.68
CA LEU A 72 11.10 10.33 3.72
C LEU A 72 11.25 8.89 3.22
N ALA A 73 10.29 8.01 3.55
CA ALA A 73 10.27 6.65 3.02
C ALA A 73 10.05 6.65 1.50
N TYR A 74 9.18 7.54 0.99
CA TYR A 74 9.00 7.76 -0.44
C TYR A 74 10.33 8.19 -1.09
N ILE A 75 10.97 9.25 -0.57
CA ILE A 75 12.26 9.78 -1.07
C ILE A 75 13.34 8.69 -1.05
N GLY A 76 13.45 7.95 0.06
CA GLY A 76 14.44 6.88 0.21
C GLY A 76 14.29 5.78 -0.84
N SER A 77 13.07 5.53 -1.31
CA SER A 77 12.72 4.49 -2.28
C SER A 77 12.91 4.90 -3.75
N LEU A 78 13.27 6.16 -4.03
CA LEU A 78 13.57 6.66 -5.37
C LEU A 78 15.03 6.40 -5.77
N GLY A 79 15.32 6.21 -7.05
CA GLY A 79 16.68 6.09 -7.60
C GLY A 79 17.31 7.43 -7.95
N ALA A 80 18.62 7.47 -8.21
CA ALA A 80 19.34 8.70 -8.55
C ALA A 80 18.86 9.38 -9.85
N SER A 81 18.20 8.62 -10.74
CA SER A 81 17.61 9.11 -11.99
C SER A 81 16.20 9.70 -11.82
N ASP A 82 15.63 9.62 -10.61
CA ASP A 82 14.30 10.10 -10.28
C ASP A 82 14.37 11.53 -9.73
N TRP A 83 13.30 12.28 -9.94
CA TRP A 83 13.18 13.68 -9.57
C TRP A 83 12.01 13.88 -8.62
N ILE A 84 12.25 14.68 -7.58
CA ILE A 84 11.22 15.05 -6.62
C ILE A 84 11.17 16.56 -6.40
N ARG A 85 9.97 17.08 -6.20
CA ARG A 85 9.69 18.43 -5.72
C ARG A 85 8.81 18.35 -4.48
N ILE A 86 9.04 19.22 -3.51
CA ILE A 86 8.24 19.27 -2.28
C ILE A 86 7.67 20.68 -2.12
N VAL A 87 6.35 20.74 -2.03
CA VAL A 87 5.57 21.95 -1.72
C VAL A 87 4.88 21.71 -0.39
N GLU A 88 4.92 22.69 0.50
CA GLU A 88 4.07 22.71 1.69
C GLU A 88 2.93 23.71 1.50
N TYR A 89 1.80 23.49 2.16
CA TYR A 89 0.74 24.49 2.23
C TYR A 89 0.08 24.55 3.61
N GLY A 90 -0.16 25.78 4.05
CA GLY A 90 -1.00 26.13 5.20
C GLY A 90 -1.98 27.21 4.74
N SER A 91 -1.92 28.41 5.33
CA SER A 91 -2.63 29.57 4.77
C SER A 91 -2.08 30.03 3.41
N LEU A 92 -0.80 29.79 3.17
CA LEU A 92 -0.11 30.03 1.90
C LEU A 92 0.74 28.80 1.55
N ALA A 93 0.92 28.55 0.26
CA ALA A 93 1.80 27.52 -0.26
C ALA A 93 3.23 28.04 -0.43
N ALA A 94 4.21 27.20 -0.09
CA ALA A 94 5.62 27.49 -0.25
C ALA A 94 6.36 26.29 -0.83
N GLU A 95 7.43 26.55 -1.56
CA GLU A 95 8.33 25.49 -2.00
C GLU A 95 9.30 25.14 -0.87
N VAL A 96 9.33 23.86 -0.50
CA VAL A 96 10.26 23.30 0.49
C VAL A 96 11.53 22.84 -0.21
N ALA A 97 11.37 22.16 -1.35
CA ALA A 97 12.46 21.74 -2.20
C ALA A 97 12.08 21.96 -3.68
N PRO A 98 12.95 22.60 -4.49
CA PRO A 98 12.79 22.65 -5.94
C PRO A 98 12.91 21.24 -6.53
N TRP A 99 12.73 21.12 -7.85
CA TRP A 99 12.99 19.83 -8.51
C TRP A 99 14.43 19.39 -8.26
N THR A 100 14.57 18.26 -7.58
CA THR A 100 15.83 17.73 -7.08
C THR A 100 15.98 16.29 -7.54
N ALA A 101 17.12 15.98 -8.18
CA ALA A 101 17.46 14.60 -8.51
C ALA A 101 17.76 13.82 -7.23
N CYS A 102 17.26 12.60 -7.09
CA CYS A 102 17.35 11.83 -5.84
C CYS A 102 18.70 11.11 -5.66
N THR A 103 19.82 11.82 -5.86
CA THR A 103 21.16 11.30 -5.55
C THR A 103 21.30 11.06 -4.04
N PRO A 104 22.24 10.20 -3.60
CA PRO A 104 22.47 9.97 -2.16
C PRO A 104 22.65 11.26 -1.36
N GLU A 105 23.45 12.20 -1.87
CA GLU A 105 23.74 13.48 -1.21
C GLU A 105 22.50 14.40 -1.18
N ALA A 106 21.73 14.42 -2.28
CA ALA A 106 20.51 15.20 -2.35
C ALA A 106 19.42 14.65 -1.39
N LYS A 107 19.36 13.33 -1.21
CA LYS A 107 18.44 12.69 -0.26
C LYS A 107 18.73 13.09 1.18
N GLU A 108 19.99 13.28 1.57
CA GLU A 108 20.33 13.81 2.89
C GLU A 108 19.82 15.24 3.10
N THR A 109 19.93 16.09 2.06
CA THR A 109 19.40 17.46 2.09
C THR A 109 17.88 17.47 2.18
N LEU A 110 17.21 16.63 1.38
CA LEU A 110 15.75 16.46 1.42
C LEU A 110 15.29 15.94 2.79
N ASP A 111 16.06 15.03 3.42
CA ASP A 111 15.74 14.53 4.76
C ASP A 111 15.70 15.67 5.79
N GLN A 112 16.72 16.52 5.80
CA GLN A 112 16.79 17.68 6.69
C GLN A 112 15.63 18.66 6.47
N LEU A 113 15.30 18.96 5.20
CA LEU A 113 14.20 19.85 4.85
C LEU A 113 12.84 19.32 5.33
N VAL A 114 12.55 18.04 5.08
CA VAL A 114 11.28 17.41 5.46
C VAL A 114 11.16 17.32 6.99
N ARG A 115 12.22 16.94 7.71
CA ARG A 115 12.23 16.97 9.19
C ARG A 115 12.04 18.39 9.74
N GLY A 116 12.45 19.40 8.98
CA GLY A 116 12.27 20.82 9.25
C GLY A 116 10.83 21.33 9.19
N LEU A 117 9.90 20.62 8.54
CA LEU A 117 8.51 21.08 8.39
C LEU A 117 7.82 21.33 9.73
N ARG A 118 6.98 22.36 9.81
CA ARG A 118 6.22 22.75 11.01
C ARG A 118 4.81 23.14 10.62
N THR A 119 3.86 22.85 11.48
CA THR A 119 2.47 23.25 11.26
C THR A 119 2.30 24.76 11.33
N LYS A 120 1.50 25.34 10.42
CA LYS A 120 1.19 26.76 10.36
C LYS A 120 -0.12 27.02 9.62
N GLY A 121 -0.87 28.01 10.09
CA GLY A 121 -2.02 28.56 9.37
C GLY A 121 -3.19 27.59 9.20
N SER A 122 -4.00 27.90 8.18
CA SER A 122 -5.22 27.19 7.75
C SER A 122 -4.94 26.17 6.64
N THR A 123 -5.95 25.67 5.94
CA THR A 123 -5.81 24.57 4.96
C THR A 123 -6.13 25.06 3.54
N ASN A 124 -5.28 25.93 2.99
CA ASN A 124 -5.42 26.49 1.64
C ASN A 124 -4.92 25.53 0.55
N MET A 125 -5.69 24.46 0.34
CA MET A 125 -5.36 23.40 -0.62
C MET A 125 -5.35 23.88 -2.09
N ILE A 126 -6.13 24.91 -2.43
CA ILE A 126 -6.13 25.51 -3.78
C ILE A 126 -4.73 26.06 -4.10
N ASP A 127 -4.16 26.84 -3.17
CA ASP A 127 -2.83 27.42 -3.35
C ASP A 127 -1.74 26.32 -3.40
N GLY A 128 -1.86 25.29 -2.56
CA GLY A 128 -0.98 24.12 -2.60
C GLY A 128 -0.99 23.41 -3.95
N ILE A 129 -2.17 23.11 -4.49
CA ILE A 129 -2.34 22.48 -5.81
C ILE A 129 -1.82 23.38 -6.92
N ASN A 130 -2.13 24.69 -6.89
CA ASN A 130 -1.64 25.64 -7.87
C ASN A 130 -0.11 25.66 -7.91
N LYS A 131 0.53 25.78 -6.75
CA LYS A 131 1.99 25.78 -6.60
C LYS A 131 2.63 24.48 -7.07
N GLY A 132 1.98 23.34 -6.81
CA GLY A 132 2.40 22.04 -7.34
C GLY A 132 2.32 21.95 -8.86
N CYS A 133 1.19 22.36 -9.45
CA CYS A 133 0.98 22.39 -10.90
C CYS A 133 1.93 23.36 -11.61
N ASP A 134 2.17 24.52 -11.01
CA ASP A 134 3.13 25.52 -11.48
C ASP A 134 4.53 24.95 -11.64
N GLY A 135 4.88 23.93 -10.85
CA GLY A 135 6.15 23.25 -11.00
C GLY A 135 6.32 22.49 -12.31
N PHE A 136 5.23 22.13 -12.96
CA PHE A 136 5.22 21.48 -14.27
C PHE A 136 5.11 22.52 -15.40
N THR A 137 4.27 23.55 -15.25
CA THR A 137 3.96 24.56 -16.30
C THR A 137 4.83 25.81 -16.25
N ASN A 138 4.98 26.41 -15.07
CA ASN A 138 5.40 27.79 -14.94
C ASN A 138 6.93 27.92 -15.00
N GLY A 139 7.37 28.43 -16.15
CA GLY A 139 8.50 29.34 -16.19
C GLY A 139 8.11 30.69 -15.60
N THR A 140 8.28 30.91 -14.30
CA THR A 140 8.56 32.27 -13.81
C THR A 140 10.07 32.43 -13.78
N LYS A 141 10.55 33.48 -14.46
CA LYS A 141 11.94 33.99 -14.44
C LYS A 141 12.69 33.60 -13.15
N SER A 142 13.50 32.56 -13.23
CA SER A 142 14.64 32.39 -12.32
C SER A 142 15.87 32.73 -13.17
N ASN A 143 16.14 34.01 -13.37
CA ASN A 143 17.24 34.68 -12.68
C ASN A 143 17.22 34.64 -11.13
N CYS A 144 16.86 33.53 -10.48
CA CYS A 144 17.34 33.31 -9.12
C CYS A 144 18.86 33.15 -9.26
N SER A 145 19.64 33.98 -8.58
CA SER A 145 21.10 33.87 -8.58
C SER A 145 21.61 32.61 -7.85
N ASP A 146 20.72 31.73 -7.39
CA ASP A 146 21.00 30.55 -6.57
C ASP A 146 21.17 29.24 -7.37
N GLY A 147 20.80 29.21 -8.66
CA GLY A 147 20.92 28.02 -9.51
C GLY A 147 19.87 26.91 -9.28
N ALA A 148 18.81 27.16 -8.51
CA ALA A 148 17.77 26.16 -8.19
C ALA A 148 16.77 25.91 -9.35
N ILE A 149 16.32 24.65 -9.49
CA ILE A 149 15.44 24.20 -10.59
C ILE A 149 13.96 24.26 -10.16
N HIS A 150 13.34 25.44 -10.27
CA HIS A 150 11.93 25.66 -9.88
C HIS A 150 10.90 25.27 -10.96
N ARG A 151 11.35 24.85 -12.14
CA ARG A 151 10.52 24.39 -13.26
C ARG A 151 10.84 22.94 -13.56
N LEU A 152 9.98 22.22 -14.28
CA LEU A 152 10.27 20.84 -14.67
C LEU A 152 11.69 20.76 -15.32
N PRO A 153 12.58 19.86 -14.83
CA PRO A 153 13.97 19.82 -15.30
C PRO A 153 14.05 19.61 -16.81
N ASP A 154 15.07 20.18 -17.46
CA ASP A 154 15.20 20.08 -18.91
C ASP A 154 15.38 18.61 -19.36
N GLU A 155 16.07 17.78 -18.57
CA GLU A 155 16.14 16.32 -18.79
C GLU A 155 14.75 15.68 -18.79
N VAL A 156 13.92 16.00 -17.79
CA VAL A 156 12.57 15.46 -17.67
C VAL A 156 11.68 15.96 -18.81
N LYS A 157 11.84 17.22 -19.26
CA LYS A 157 11.11 17.76 -20.42
C LYS A 157 11.49 17.09 -21.73
N LEU A 158 12.79 16.91 -21.98
CA LEU A 158 13.32 16.31 -23.20
C LEU A 158 12.96 14.82 -23.30
N HIS A 159 12.88 14.14 -22.17
CA HIS A 159 12.59 12.70 -22.06
C HIS A 159 11.28 12.43 -21.33
N ALA A 160 10.29 13.32 -21.41
CA ALA A 160 9.07 13.23 -20.60
C ALA A 160 8.30 11.92 -20.82
N ALA A 161 8.43 11.32 -22.01
CA ALA A 161 7.87 10.02 -22.33
C ALA A 161 8.47 8.86 -21.53
N ASP A 162 9.63 9.03 -20.88
CA ASP A 162 10.30 8.03 -20.05
C ASP A 162 10.02 8.18 -18.55
N PHE A 163 9.25 9.19 -18.15
CA PHE A 163 8.95 9.49 -16.75
C PHE A 163 7.50 9.19 -16.37
N ALA A 164 7.32 8.43 -15.30
CA ALA A 164 6.08 8.39 -14.55
C ALA A 164 5.95 9.68 -13.72
N MET A 165 5.14 10.62 -14.22
CA MET A 165 4.90 11.89 -13.56
C MET A 165 3.71 11.84 -12.61
N SER A 166 3.84 12.41 -11.41
CA SER A 166 2.71 12.46 -10.46
C SER A 166 2.69 13.72 -9.60
N LEU A 167 1.47 14.21 -9.34
CA LEU A 167 1.16 15.19 -8.31
C LEU A 167 0.48 14.45 -7.15
N VAL A 168 1.08 14.48 -5.96
CA VAL A 168 0.55 13.79 -4.78
C VAL A 168 0.15 14.82 -3.73
N VAL A 169 -1.15 14.95 -3.50
CA VAL A 169 -1.74 15.88 -2.53
C VAL A 169 -1.97 15.14 -1.22
N CYS A 170 -1.22 15.49 -0.18
CA CYS A 170 -1.33 14.94 1.16
C CYS A 170 -2.12 15.92 2.03
N THR A 171 -3.10 15.44 2.81
CA THR A 171 -3.95 16.29 3.65
C THR A 171 -4.69 15.50 4.73
N ASP A 172 -5.09 16.17 5.80
CA ASP A 172 -6.15 15.66 6.69
C ASP A 172 -7.57 15.96 6.18
N GLY A 173 -7.67 16.60 5.00
CA GLY A 173 -8.81 16.58 4.10
C GLY A 173 -9.95 17.54 4.42
N LEU A 174 -9.67 18.65 5.09
CA LEU A 174 -10.63 19.73 5.36
C LEU A 174 -10.14 21.07 4.79
N PRO A 175 -10.20 21.28 3.45
CA PRO A 175 -9.82 22.56 2.87
C PRO A 175 -10.72 23.70 3.37
N ASP A 176 -10.16 24.91 3.39
CA ASP A 176 -10.89 26.13 3.77
C ASP A 176 -12.12 26.37 2.86
N GLU A 177 -11.98 26.10 1.55
CA GLU A 177 -13.03 26.27 0.53
C GLU A 177 -13.69 24.94 0.12
N ARG A 178 -14.58 24.40 0.96
CA ARG A 178 -15.23 23.09 0.69
C ARG A 178 -16.18 23.08 -0.51
N GLY A 179 -16.86 24.20 -0.79
CA GLY A 179 -17.85 24.33 -1.87
C GLY A 179 -17.28 24.60 -3.25
N HIS A 180 -15.95 24.61 -3.39
CA HIS A 180 -15.27 24.86 -4.65
C HIS A 180 -15.48 23.72 -5.67
N ASP A 181 -15.50 24.05 -6.97
CA ASP A 181 -15.55 23.06 -8.05
C ASP A 181 -14.16 22.42 -8.24
N TRP A 182 -13.82 21.49 -7.35
CA TRP A 182 -12.51 20.82 -7.32
C TRP A 182 -12.20 20.03 -8.59
N THR A 183 -13.21 19.32 -9.13
CA THR A 183 -13.06 18.54 -10.36
C THR A 183 -12.78 19.45 -11.55
N GLY A 184 -13.58 20.52 -11.74
CA GLY A 184 -13.37 21.46 -12.83
C GLY A 184 -12.08 22.27 -12.67
N PHE A 185 -11.73 22.69 -11.45
CA PHE A 185 -10.47 23.36 -11.16
C PHE A 185 -9.26 22.51 -11.54
N LEU A 186 -9.17 21.29 -11.02
CA LEU A 186 -8.01 20.45 -11.29
C LEU A 186 -7.96 20.00 -12.75
N ASN A 187 -9.10 19.73 -13.40
CA ASN A 187 -9.11 19.44 -14.83
C ASN A 187 -8.57 20.59 -15.68
N ARG A 188 -8.90 21.85 -15.35
CA ARG A 188 -8.30 23.02 -16.03
C ARG A 188 -6.79 23.06 -15.81
N ARG A 189 -6.33 22.94 -14.56
CA ARG A 189 -4.90 22.98 -14.22
C ARG A 189 -4.11 21.84 -14.85
N MET A 190 -4.64 20.63 -14.87
CA MET A 190 -4.00 19.48 -15.53
C MET A 190 -4.02 19.63 -17.06
N GLY A 191 -5.07 20.21 -17.63
CA GLY A 191 -5.10 20.57 -19.06
C GLY A 191 -4.01 21.58 -19.42
N GLU A 192 -3.83 22.63 -18.62
CA GLU A 192 -2.74 23.60 -18.80
C GLU A 192 -1.35 22.94 -18.70
N VAL A 193 -1.18 21.99 -17.76
CA VAL A 193 0.04 21.18 -17.66
C VAL A 193 0.26 20.36 -18.93
N GLU A 194 -0.74 19.61 -19.35
CA GLU A 194 -0.69 18.76 -20.53
C GLU A 194 -0.41 19.56 -21.81
N GLU A 195 -1.03 20.73 -21.98
CA GLU A 195 -0.76 21.64 -23.10
C GLU A 195 0.66 22.21 -23.07
N THR A 196 1.22 22.46 -21.89
CA THR A 196 2.53 23.09 -21.73
C THR A 196 3.68 22.09 -21.91
N VAL A 197 3.58 20.90 -21.32
CA VAL A 197 4.66 19.90 -21.32
C VAL A 197 4.39 18.69 -22.20
N GLY A 198 3.19 18.55 -22.78
CA GLY A 198 2.79 17.42 -23.62
C GLY A 198 2.40 16.16 -22.83
N PHE A 199 2.37 16.24 -21.50
CA PHE A 199 2.08 15.10 -20.62
C PHE A 199 1.20 15.53 -19.46
N ARG A 200 0.29 14.65 -19.05
CA ARG A 200 -0.57 14.84 -17.87
C ARG A 200 -0.01 14.03 -16.69
N PRO A 201 0.44 14.68 -15.61
CA PRO A 201 0.80 13.98 -14.38
C PRO A 201 -0.42 13.28 -13.77
N LYS A 202 -0.20 12.11 -13.21
CA LYS A 202 -1.22 11.42 -12.41
C LYS A 202 -1.44 12.15 -11.09
N VAL A 203 -2.68 12.45 -10.74
CA VAL A 203 -3.05 13.08 -9.47
C VAL A 203 -3.46 12.04 -8.44
N THR A 204 -2.73 11.96 -7.34
CA THR A 204 -3.05 11.11 -6.19
C THR A 204 -3.42 11.98 -5.00
N ALA A 205 -4.55 11.72 -4.36
CA ALA A 205 -4.90 12.33 -3.07
C ALA A 205 -4.65 11.31 -1.95
N ILE A 206 -4.00 11.74 -0.86
CA ILE A 206 -3.79 10.95 0.35
C ILE A 206 -4.44 11.68 1.52
N GLY A 207 -5.50 11.07 2.05
CA GLY A 207 -6.24 11.55 3.21
C GLY A 207 -5.79 10.83 4.49
N PHE A 208 -5.28 11.59 5.46
CA PHE A 208 -4.83 11.05 6.75
C PHE A 208 -5.91 11.20 7.82
N GLY A 209 -6.16 10.11 8.55
CA GLY A 209 -7.15 10.06 9.63
C GLY A 209 -8.59 9.93 9.11
N ASN A 210 -9.57 10.24 9.98
CA ASN A 210 -11.00 10.04 9.69
C ASN A 210 -11.82 11.35 9.69
N SER A 211 -11.14 12.48 9.86
CA SER A 211 -11.74 13.81 9.89
C SER A 211 -11.55 14.49 8.54
N LEU A 212 -11.97 13.85 7.44
CA LEU A 212 -11.74 14.32 6.07
C LEU A 212 -13.00 14.29 5.20
N ASP A 213 -12.98 14.99 4.07
CA ASP A 213 -14.00 14.86 3.02
C ASP A 213 -13.52 13.94 1.89
N SER A 214 -13.87 12.65 1.99
CA SER A 214 -13.44 11.66 0.99
C SER A 214 -14.15 11.84 -0.35
N ALA A 215 -15.35 12.43 -0.36
CA ALA A 215 -16.07 12.67 -1.61
C ALA A 215 -15.37 13.77 -2.42
N LEU A 216 -14.90 14.82 -1.74
CA LEU A 216 -14.09 15.89 -2.31
C LEU A 216 -12.74 15.36 -2.80
N LEU A 217 -11.97 14.66 -1.96
CA LEU A 217 -10.65 14.16 -2.37
C LEU A 217 -10.75 13.20 -3.56
N ALA A 218 -11.75 12.32 -3.55
CA ALA A 218 -12.00 11.40 -4.66
C ALA A 218 -12.51 12.07 -5.94
N SER A 219 -13.12 13.25 -5.87
CA SER A 219 -13.73 13.88 -7.07
C SER A 219 -12.71 14.49 -8.01
N PHE A 220 -11.51 14.84 -7.51
CA PHE A 220 -10.46 15.43 -8.32
C PHE A 220 -9.30 14.46 -8.60
N SER A 221 -9.06 13.47 -7.74
CA SER A 221 -7.92 12.57 -7.89
C SER A 221 -8.16 11.44 -8.88
N ASP A 222 -7.12 11.04 -9.62
CA ASP A 222 -7.14 9.78 -10.38
C ASP A 222 -7.10 8.57 -9.43
N VAL A 223 -6.46 8.73 -8.27
CA VAL A 223 -6.41 7.74 -7.19
C VAL A 223 -6.53 8.44 -5.84
N PHE A 224 -7.47 7.98 -5.01
CA PHE A 224 -7.62 8.43 -3.62
C PHE A 224 -7.21 7.31 -2.65
N LEU A 225 -6.27 7.61 -1.76
CA LEU A 225 -5.83 6.75 -0.66
C LEU A 225 -6.34 7.33 0.66
N HIS A 226 -7.07 6.52 1.42
CA HIS A 226 -7.46 6.83 2.79
C HIS A 226 -6.60 6.04 3.75
N ILE A 227 -5.89 6.74 4.62
CA ILE A 227 -5.05 6.17 5.67
C ILE A 227 -5.77 6.39 7.01
N PRO A 228 -6.50 5.40 7.53
CA PRO A 228 -7.39 5.59 8.68
C PRO A 228 -6.67 5.83 10.00
N ASP A 229 -5.46 5.29 10.15
CA ASP A 229 -4.62 5.38 11.33
C ASP A 229 -3.14 5.32 10.94
N ALA A 230 -2.28 5.80 11.85
CA ALA A 230 -0.87 5.98 11.54
C ALA A 230 -0.09 4.66 11.35
N GLY A 231 -0.59 3.53 11.87
CA GLY A 231 0.06 2.24 11.72
C GLY A 231 -0.14 1.62 10.32
N SER A 232 -1.06 2.15 9.53
CA SER A 232 -1.31 1.68 8.16
C SER A 232 -0.48 2.41 7.09
N VAL A 233 0.18 3.52 7.45
CA VAL A 233 0.85 4.45 6.53
C VAL A 233 1.90 3.76 5.67
N GLY A 234 2.72 2.89 6.27
CA GLY A 234 3.77 2.16 5.56
C GLY A 234 3.20 1.39 4.37
N SER A 235 2.15 0.60 4.59
CA SER A 235 1.54 -0.20 3.52
C SER A 235 1.06 0.63 2.34
N PHE A 236 0.48 1.81 2.58
CA PHE A 236 -0.04 2.68 1.52
C PHE A 236 1.07 3.38 0.74
N VAL A 237 2.08 3.90 1.43
CA VAL A 237 3.20 4.62 0.80
C VAL A 237 4.07 3.67 -0.01
N VAL A 238 4.38 2.50 0.55
CA VAL A 238 5.16 1.45 -0.10
C VAL A 238 4.52 1.01 -1.42
N ASN A 239 3.23 0.65 -1.38
CA ASN A 239 2.51 0.25 -2.59
C ASN A 239 2.30 1.43 -3.57
N LEU A 240 2.22 2.67 -3.09
CA LEU A 240 2.15 3.85 -3.96
C LEU A 240 3.45 4.03 -4.75
N VAL A 241 4.61 3.98 -4.08
CA VAL A 241 5.92 4.09 -4.74
C VAL A 241 6.11 2.96 -5.74
N ALA A 242 5.86 1.71 -5.30
CA ALA A 242 6.00 0.53 -6.15
C ALA A 242 5.16 0.67 -7.41
N ALA A 243 3.90 1.05 -7.29
CA ALA A 243 3.02 1.20 -8.43
C ALA A 243 3.41 2.35 -9.37
N THR A 244 3.97 3.45 -8.84
CA THR A 244 4.47 4.54 -9.69
C THR A 244 5.69 4.10 -10.47
N ARG A 245 6.66 3.45 -9.80
CA ARG A 245 7.90 2.95 -10.40
C ARG A 245 7.71 1.72 -11.30
N SER A 246 6.58 1.02 -11.17
CA SER A 246 6.19 -0.09 -12.06
C SER A 246 5.27 0.35 -13.19
N THR A 247 4.98 1.65 -13.38
CA THR A 247 4.18 2.13 -14.52
C THR A 247 4.88 1.76 -15.83
N ALA A 248 4.20 1.08 -16.74
CA ALA A 248 4.86 0.51 -17.92
C ALA A 248 5.38 1.59 -18.86
N ASN A 249 6.67 1.54 -19.22
CA ASN A 249 7.23 2.26 -20.36
C ASN A 249 7.04 1.40 -21.63
N LEU A 250 6.18 1.85 -22.54
CA LEU A 250 5.69 1.09 -23.68
C LEU A 250 6.40 1.53 -24.96
N ALA A 251 6.97 0.59 -25.71
CA ALA A 251 7.53 0.89 -27.02
C ALA A 251 6.42 1.33 -28.00
N LEU A 252 6.65 2.46 -28.69
CA LEU A 252 5.74 2.99 -29.69
C LEU A 252 5.78 2.14 -30.97
N PRO A 253 4.63 1.65 -31.49
CA PRO A 253 4.61 0.78 -32.67
C PRO A 253 5.24 1.38 -33.93
N SER A 254 5.18 2.71 -34.10
CA SER A 254 5.43 3.37 -35.38
C SER A 254 6.68 4.27 -35.42
N SER A 255 7.33 4.55 -34.29
CA SER A 255 8.36 5.61 -34.19
C SER A 255 9.66 5.21 -33.49
N GLY A 256 9.78 3.98 -32.97
CA GLY A 256 11.00 3.51 -32.28
C GLY A 256 11.30 4.20 -30.94
N GLY A 257 10.40 5.06 -30.46
CA GLY A 257 10.44 5.66 -29.12
C GLY A 257 9.65 4.83 -28.10
N ALA A 258 9.48 5.38 -26.91
CA ALA A 258 8.66 4.78 -25.86
C ALA A 258 7.74 5.83 -25.22
N VAL A 259 6.71 5.38 -24.52
CA VAL A 259 5.78 6.23 -23.77
C VAL A 259 5.39 5.54 -22.46
N VAL A 260 5.56 6.24 -21.34
CA VAL A 260 5.09 5.79 -20.04
C VAL A 260 3.56 5.85 -19.98
N ALA A 261 2.95 4.74 -19.60
CA ALA A 261 1.51 4.57 -19.50
C ALA A 261 0.92 5.18 -18.22
N ASN A 262 1.19 6.48 -18.00
CA ASN A 262 0.68 7.26 -16.88
C ASN A 262 -0.85 7.37 -16.90
N THR A 263 -1.40 7.51 -18.11
CA THR A 263 -2.84 7.49 -18.40
C THR A 263 -3.05 6.67 -19.67
N ALA A 264 -4.07 5.81 -19.65
CA ALA A 264 -4.45 5.01 -20.79
C ALA A 264 -5.96 5.10 -21.01
N ARG A 265 -6.38 5.09 -22.27
CA ARG A 265 -7.79 5.07 -22.65
C ARG A 265 -8.09 3.84 -23.49
N LEU A 266 -9.19 3.18 -23.15
CA LEU A 266 -9.76 2.14 -23.98
C LEU A 266 -10.81 2.76 -24.90
N ILE A 267 -10.59 2.66 -26.21
CA ILE A 267 -11.49 3.15 -27.24
C ILE A 267 -12.34 1.99 -27.74
N LEU A 268 -13.66 2.17 -27.72
CA LEU A 268 -14.66 1.17 -28.06
C LEU A 268 -15.43 1.65 -29.30
N GLU A 269 -15.38 0.89 -30.39
CA GLU A 269 -15.98 1.27 -31.68
C GLU A 269 -16.79 0.10 -32.29
N PRO A 270 -18.00 0.34 -32.84
CA PRO A 270 -18.74 1.60 -32.87
C PRO A 270 -19.40 1.91 -31.52
N ALA A 271 -19.59 3.19 -31.22
CA ALA A 271 -20.30 3.67 -30.04
C ALA A 271 -21.72 3.08 -29.92
N SER A 272 -22.36 2.79 -31.06
CA SER A 272 -23.68 2.18 -31.13
C SER A 272 -23.73 0.77 -30.54
N ALA A 273 -22.61 0.03 -30.52
CA ALA A 273 -22.52 -1.31 -29.95
C ALA A 273 -22.41 -1.30 -28.42
N VAL A 274 -22.01 -0.19 -27.80
CA VAL A 274 -21.78 -0.07 -26.35
C VAL A 274 -23.07 0.32 -25.63
N ALA A 275 -23.49 -0.50 -24.67
CA ALA A 275 -24.62 -0.21 -23.78
C ALA A 275 -24.18 0.40 -22.45
N ALA A 276 -23.07 -0.09 -21.89
CA ALA A 276 -22.43 0.41 -20.69
C ALA A 276 -21.04 -0.21 -20.56
N VAL A 277 -20.14 0.43 -19.80
CA VAL A 277 -18.88 -0.17 -19.36
C VAL A 277 -18.96 -0.32 -17.85
N LEU A 278 -18.87 -1.55 -17.35
CA LEU A 278 -19.16 -1.83 -15.96
C LEU A 278 -18.09 -1.21 -15.05
N GLY A 279 -18.53 -0.36 -14.13
CA GLY A 279 -17.65 0.32 -13.19
C GLY A 279 -16.91 1.54 -13.75
N PHE A 280 -17.16 1.96 -14.98
CA PHE A 280 -16.47 3.11 -15.58
C PHE A 280 -17.44 4.10 -16.24
N ASP A 281 -17.06 5.37 -16.20
CA ASP A 281 -17.70 6.40 -17.00
C ASP A 281 -17.18 6.36 -18.45
N CYS A 282 -18.03 6.80 -19.36
CA CYS A 282 -17.80 6.75 -20.80
C CYS A 282 -17.91 8.16 -21.38
N VAL A 283 -16.97 8.56 -22.22
CA VAL A 283 -17.05 9.84 -22.95
C VAL A 283 -17.15 9.60 -24.46
N PRO A 284 -17.91 10.42 -25.20
CA PRO A 284 -17.91 10.35 -26.66
C PRO A 284 -16.49 10.56 -27.22
N TRP A 285 -16.13 9.77 -28.22
CA TRP A 285 -14.83 9.82 -28.87
C TRP A 285 -14.99 9.80 -30.39
N ARG A 286 -13.98 10.29 -31.13
CA ARG A 286 -13.99 10.36 -32.61
C ARG A 286 -15.32 10.93 -33.15
N SER A 287 -15.70 12.11 -32.66
CA SER A 287 -16.96 12.80 -33.02
C SER A 287 -18.23 11.95 -32.78
N GLY A 288 -18.20 11.05 -31.78
CA GLY A 288 -19.32 10.19 -31.41
C GLY A 288 -19.35 8.84 -32.14
N ALA A 289 -18.40 8.56 -33.04
CA ALA A 289 -18.27 7.25 -33.68
C ALA A 289 -17.80 6.16 -32.70
N ALA A 290 -17.05 6.54 -31.67
CA ALA A 290 -16.51 5.65 -30.64
C ALA A 290 -16.84 6.16 -29.22
N VAL A 291 -16.62 5.33 -28.22
CA VAL A 291 -16.67 5.68 -26.79
C VAL A 291 -15.28 5.47 -26.21
N ALA A 292 -14.78 6.44 -25.45
CA ALA A 292 -13.54 6.30 -24.70
C ALA A 292 -13.81 6.05 -23.21
N VAL A 293 -12.98 5.20 -22.62
CA VAL A 293 -12.99 4.88 -21.19
C VAL A 293 -11.60 5.18 -20.64
N ASP A 294 -11.50 6.02 -19.62
CA ASP A 294 -10.24 6.21 -18.89
C ASP A 294 -10.03 5.01 -17.96
N ILE A 295 -8.91 4.31 -18.16
CA ILE A 295 -8.56 3.10 -17.41
C ILE A 295 -7.35 3.32 -16.49
N GLY A 296 -6.91 4.57 -16.35
CA GLY A 296 -5.79 4.99 -15.52
C GLY A 296 -4.44 4.48 -16.01
N ALA A 297 -3.46 4.47 -15.10
CA ALA A 297 -2.12 3.99 -15.40
C ALA A 297 -2.08 2.47 -15.64
N LEU A 298 -1.21 2.04 -16.55
CA LEU A 298 -0.90 0.64 -16.77
C LEU A 298 0.47 0.33 -16.17
N MET A 299 0.56 -0.76 -15.41
CA MET A 299 1.80 -1.20 -14.80
C MET A 299 2.37 -2.37 -15.59
N TYR A 300 3.68 -2.58 -15.51
CA TYR A 300 4.29 -3.83 -15.93
C TYR A 300 3.62 -5.02 -15.23
N ASP A 301 3.64 -6.18 -15.89
CA ASP A 301 3.11 -7.47 -15.44
C ASP A 301 1.58 -7.52 -15.35
N GLN A 302 0.96 -6.56 -14.69
CA GLN A 302 -0.42 -6.65 -14.28
C GLN A 302 -1.42 -6.50 -15.44
N PRO A 303 -2.24 -7.52 -15.73
CA PRO A 303 -3.34 -7.37 -16.67
C PRO A 303 -4.38 -6.35 -16.16
N ARG A 304 -5.17 -5.80 -17.08
CA ARG A 304 -6.30 -4.92 -16.79
C ARG A 304 -7.54 -5.45 -17.50
N HIS A 305 -8.64 -5.64 -16.75
CA HIS A 305 -9.87 -6.20 -17.28
C HIS A 305 -11.00 -5.17 -17.28
N ILE A 306 -11.55 -4.91 -18.47
CA ILE A 306 -12.66 -3.99 -18.69
C ILE A 306 -13.83 -4.78 -19.27
N VAL A 307 -14.98 -4.76 -18.60
CA VAL A 307 -16.18 -5.48 -19.07
C VAL A 307 -17.18 -4.49 -19.66
N VAL A 308 -17.50 -4.71 -20.93
CA VAL A 308 -18.43 -3.93 -21.73
C VAL A 308 -19.73 -4.71 -21.87
N ARG A 309 -20.86 -4.09 -21.52
CA ARG A 309 -22.17 -4.58 -21.91
C ARG A 309 -22.46 -4.10 -23.33
N THR A 310 -22.65 -5.01 -24.26
CA THR A 310 -22.93 -4.72 -25.66
C THR A 310 -24.43 -4.76 -25.96
N LYS A 311 -24.89 -3.96 -26.94
CA LYS A 311 -26.27 -3.98 -27.45
C LYS A 311 -26.48 -5.06 -28.51
N SER A 312 -25.44 -5.38 -29.26
CA SER A 312 -25.40 -6.45 -30.26
C SER A 312 -24.28 -7.43 -29.94
N ALA A 313 -24.44 -8.69 -30.34
CA ALA A 313 -23.43 -9.71 -30.13
C ALA A 313 -22.16 -9.43 -30.95
N SER A 314 -22.28 -8.87 -32.17
CA SER A 314 -21.16 -8.68 -33.10
C SER A 314 -20.79 -7.22 -33.31
N GLY A 315 -19.52 -6.99 -33.64
CA GLY A 315 -19.06 -5.74 -34.28
C GLY A 315 -18.34 -4.74 -33.37
N LEU A 316 -18.02 -5.10 -32.12
CA LEU A 316 -17.21 -4.25 -31.24
C LEU A 316 -15.71 -4.48 -31.53
N SER A 317 -15.01 -3.44 -31.93
CA SER A 317 -13.56 -3.34 -31.88
C SER A 317 -13.13 -2.49 -30.69
N VAL A 318 -11.91 -2.76 -30.24
CA VAL A 318 -11.29 -2.09 -29.11
C VAL A 318 -9.88 -1.68 -29.50
N SER A 319 -9.49 -0.44 -29.22
CA SER A 319 -8.10 0.00 -29.30
C SER A 319 -7.65 0.68 -28.02
N LEU A 320 -6.38 0.51 -27.68
CA LEU A 320 -5.76 1.09 -26.50
C LEU A 320 -4.94 2.30 -26.91
N GLU A 321 -5.26 3.47 -26.38
CA GLU A 321 -4.51 4.71 -26.59
C GLU A 321 -3.73 5.09 -25.32
N VAL A 322 -2.43 5.39 -25.48
CA VAL A 322 -1.53 5.87 -24.40
C VAL A 322 -0.75 7.07 -24.94
N GLY A 323 -0.78 8.19 -24.22
CA GLY A 323 -0.08 9.42 -24.65
C GLY A 323 -0.46 9.90 -26.05
N GLY A 324 -1.72 9.69 -26.48
CA GLY A 324 -2.19 10.05 -27.83
C GLY A 324 -1.79 9.09 -28.95
N HIS A 325 -1.13 7.97 -28.62
CA HIS A 325 -0.73 6.95 -29.57
C HIS A 325 -1.56 5.68 -29.40
N GLU A 326 -2.02 5.07 -30.48
CA GLU A 326 -2.65 3.74 -30.45
C GLU A 326 -1.57 2.67 -30.27
N MET A 327 -1.63 1.94 -29.15
CA MET A 327 -0.65 0.93 -28.74
C MET A 327 -0.96 -0.44 -29.34
N CYS A 328 -2.22 -0.85 -29.27
CA CYS A 328 -2.72 -2.12 -29.78
C CYS A 328 -4.23 -2.02 -30.01
N ALA A 329 -4.76 -2.89 -30.87
CA ALA A 329 -6.18 -2.98 -31.14
C ALA A 329 -6.58 -4.44 -31.39
N SER A 330 -7.85 -4.75 -31.11
CA SER A 330 -8.47 -6.03 -31.46
C SER A 330 -9.94 -5.83 -31.83
N GLY A 331 -10.36 -6.50 -32.90
CA GLY A 331 -11.77 -6.71 -33.23
C GLY A 331 -12.18 -8.17 -33.21
N VAL A 332 -11.25 -9.06 -32.82
CA VAL A 332 -11.48 -10.51 -32.81
C VAL A 332 -11.97 -10.89 -31.44
N THR A 333 -13.23 -11.31 -31.36
CA THR A 333 -13.88 -11.71 -30.12
C THR A 333 -13.98 -13.23 -30.05
N VAL A 334 -13.52 -13.81 -28.94
CA VAL A 334 -13.62 -15.24 -28.65
C VAL A 334 -14.77 -15.51 -27.69
N ASP A 335 -15.68 -16.41 -28.06
CA ASP A 335 -16.73 -16.83 -27.13
C ASP A 335 -16.15 -17.71 -26.02
N VAL A 336 -16.51 -17.39 -24.78
CA VAL A 336 -16.11 -18.14 -23.58
C VAL A 336 -17.36 -18.74 -22.95
N PRO A 337 -17.35 -20.03 -22.54
CA PRO A 337 -18.48 -20.62 -21.83
C PRO A 337 -18.69 -19.96 -20.47
N THR A 338 -19.89 -20.08 -19.89
CA THR A 338 -20.13 -19.65 -18.51
C THR A 338 -19.58 -20.67 -17.52
N LEU A 339 -19.34 -20.27 -16.28
CA LEU A 339 -18.87 -21.20 -15.25
C LEU A 339 -19.90 -22.33 -14.99
N ALA A 340 -21.19 -22.08 -15.21
CA ALA A 340 -22.23 -23.09 -15.11
C ALA A 340 -22.15 -24.17 -16.20
N THR A 341 -21.68 -23.83 -17.41
CA THR A 341 -21.57 -24.78 -18.52
C THR A 341 -20.19 -25.42 -18.61
N ALA A 342 -19.14 -24.77 -18.12
CA ALA A 342 -17.77 -25.29 -18.09
C ALA A 342 -17.02 -24.90 -16.80
N PRO A 343 -17.29 -25.58 -15.66
CA PRO A 343 -16.74 -25.21 -14.35
C PRO A 343 -15.21 -25.25 -14.26
N GLU A 344 -14.56 -26.07 -15.07
CA GLU A 344 -13.09 -26.23 -15.05
C GLU A 344 -12.37 -25.28 -16.01
N ASN A 345 -13.11 -24.55 -16.88
CA ASN A 345 -12.51 -23.69 -17.89
C ASN A 345 -11.86 -22.44 -17.24
N ALA A 346 -10.56 -22.25 -17.46
CA ALA A 346 -9.80 -21.15 -16.87
C ALA A 346 -10.31 -19.76 -17.30
N ALA A 347 -10.62 -19.56 -18.58
CA ALA A 347 -11.16 -18.29 -19.07
C ALA A 347 -12.54 -18.00 -18.47
N ALA A 348 -13.40 -19.01 -18.30
CA ALA A 348 -14.69 -18.86 -17.64
C ALA A 348 -14.54 -18.43 -16.16
N LYS A 349 -13.56 -18.99 -15.44
CA LYS A 349 -13.24 -18.60 -14.05
C LYS A 349 -12.75 -17.16 -13.96
N VAL A 350 -11.84 -16.75 -14.85
CA VAL A 350 -11.35 -15.37 -14.89
C VAL A 350 -12.50 -14.41 -15.20
N PHE A 351 -13.30 -14.70 -16.23
CA PHE A 351 -14.45 -13.87 -16.60
C PHE A 351 -15.43 -13.69 -15.42
N GLN A 352 -15.79 -14.79 -14.76
CA GLN A 352 -16.66 -14.76 -13.58
C GLN A 352 -16.07 -13.92 -12.44
N THR A 353 -14.78 -14.08 -12.15
CA THR A 353 -14.06 -13.31 -11.11
C THR A 353 -14.13 -11.80 -11.41
N GLN A 354 -13.95 -11.41 -12.68
CA GLN A 354 -14.03 -10.01 -13.07
C GLN A 354 -15.46 -9.45 -13.02
N LEU A 355 -16.48 -10.26 -13.34
CA LEU A 355 -17.88 -9.88 -13.17
C LEU A 355 -18.22 -9.64 -11.70
N GLU A 356 -17.79 -10.53 -10.82
CA GLU A 356 -17.98 -10.39 -9.37
C GLU A 356 -17.32 -9.12 -8.83
N ARG A 357 -16.07 -8.85 -9.22
CA ARG A 357 -15.35 -7.62 -8.88
C ARG A 357 -16.14 -6.37 -9.30
N LEU A 358 -16.58 -6.31 -10.56
CA LEU A 358 -17.27 -5.15 -11.10
C LEU A 358 -18.70 -5.01 -10.57
N ALA A 359 -19.35 -6.11 -10.18
CA ALA A 359 -20.64 -6.08 -9.49
C ALA A 359 -20.50 -5.42 -8.10
N VAL A 360 -19.44 -5.77 -7.34
CA VAL A 360 -19.13 -5.12 -6.06
C VAL A 360 -18.86 -3.63 -6.27
N VAL A 361 -18.02 -3.25 -7.23
CA VAL A 361 -17.75 -1.84 -7.57
C VAL A 361 -19.05 -1.08 -7.88
N SER A 362 -19.92 -1.68 -8.69
CA SER A 362 -21.20 -1.08 -9.08
C SER A 362 -22.13 -0.91 -7.88
N CYS A 363 -22.21 -1.90 -6.97
CA CYS A 363 -22.98 -1.79 -5.74
C CYS A 363 -22.44 -0.68 -4.83
N MET A 364 -21.12 -0.64 -4.60
CA MET A 364 -20.51 0.37 -3.74
C MET A 364 -20.66 1.78 -4.29
N THR A 365 -20.71 1.95 -5.62
CA THR A 365 -20.96 3.27 -6.22
C THR A 365 -22.37 3.81 -5.91
N LEU A 366 -23.35 2.92 -5.66
CA LEU A 366 -24.70 3.33 -5.21
C LEU A 366 -24.74 3.88 -3.79
N TYR A 367 -23.69 3.67 -2.99
CA TYR A 367 -23.61 4.15 -1.60
C TYR A 367 -23.95 5.64 -1.47
N LYS A 368 -23.42 6.48 -2.37
CA LYS A 368 -23.64 7.93 -2.35
C LYS A 368 -25.09 8.34 -2.65
N LEU A 369 -25.84 7.46 -3.31
CA LEU A 369 -27.19 7.74 -3.79
C LEU A 369 -28.26 7.15 -2.88
N GLN A 370 -28.09 5.89 -2.45
CA GLN A 370 -29.11 5.11 -1.73
C GLN A 370 -28.48 4.05 -0.80
N PRO A 371 -28.01 4.42 0.41
CA PRO A 371 -27.31 3.51 1.31
C PRO A 371 -28.06 2.21 1.68
N PRO A 372 -29.38 2.22 1.98
CA PRO A 372 -30.12 0.99 2.28
C PRO A 372 -30.17 0.03 1.07
N VAL A 373 -30.42 0.58 -0.12
CA VAL A 373 -30.47 -0.20 -1.37
C VAL A 373 -29.11 -0.81 -1.70
N MET A 374 -28.03 -0.10 -1.41
CA MET A 374 -26.68 -0.63 -1.58
C MET A 374 -26.42 -1.83 -0.67
N SER A 375 -26.82 -1.77 0.60
CA SER A 375 -26.64 -2.89 1.54
C SER A 375 -27.34 -4.15 1.05
N ASP A 376 -28.60 -4.05 0.62
CA ASP A 376 -29.37 -5.20 0.13
C ASP A 376 -28.76 -5.80 -1.15
N LYS A 377 -28.31 -4.94 -2.07
CA LYS A 377 -27.64 -5.37 -3.30
C LYS A 377 -26.29 -6.01 -3.04
N LEU A 378 -25.51 -5.46 -2.10
CA LEU A 378 -24.22 -6.01 -1.73
C LEU A 378 -24.37 -7.39 -1.07
N GLN A 379 -25.34 -7.56 -0.17
CA GLN A 379 -25.68 -8.86 0.41
C GLN A 379 -26.12 -9.86 -0.67
N THR A 380 -26.90 -9.41 -1.65
CA THR A 380 -27.28 -10.23 -2.81
C THR A 380 -26.05 -10.64 -3.62
N CYS A 381 -25.13 -9.72 -3.91
CA CYS A 381 -23.87 -10.02 -4.60
C CYS A 381 -23.05 -11.06 -3.82
N VAL A 382 -22.89 -10.90 -2.51
CA VAL A 382 -22.17 -11.86 -1.65
C VAL A 382 -22.83 -13.25 -1.67
N GLY A 383 -24.17 -13.31 -1.64
CA GLY A 383 -24.92 -14.56 -1.72
C GLY A 383 -24.84 -15.27 -3.06
N LEU A 384 -24.49 -14.56 -4.14
CA LEU A 384 -24.29 -15.13 -5.48
C LEU A 384 -22.84 -15.55 -5.75
N MET A 385 -21.88 -15.03 -4.98
CA MET A 385 -20.48 -15.44 -5.04
C MET A 385 -20.29 -16.85 -4.48
N ALA A 386 -19.38 -17.63 -5.06
CA ALA A 386 -19.04 -18.96 -4.57
C ALA A 386 -18.55 -18.92 -3.09
N ASP A 387 -18.82 -20.00 -2.34
CA ASP A 387 -18.30 -20.22 -0.98
C ASP A 387 -16.96 -20.98 -1.03
N ASP A 388 -15.99 -20.45 -1.76
CA ASP A 388 -14.70 -21.09 -2.04
C ASP A 388 -13.50 -20.42 -1.34
N GLY A 389 -13.77 -19.46 -0.45
CA GLY A 389 -12.73 -18.64 0.19
C GLY A 389 -12.18 -17.53 -0.72
N SER A 390 -12.93 -17.12 -1.74
CA SER A 390 -12.65 -15.95 -2.58
C SER A 390 -12.15 -14.73 -1.77
N PRO A 391 -10.95 -14.19 -2.06
CA PRO A 391 -10.42 -13.01 -1.37
C PRO A 391 -11.34 -11.79 -1.46
N LEU A 392 -12.08 -11.66 -2.57
CA LEU A 392 -13.07 -10.60 -2.76
C LEU A 392 -14.25 -10.77 -1.81
N LYS A 393 -14.83 -11.97 -1.75
CA LYS A 393 -15.96 -12.26 -0.86
C LYS A 393 -15.57 -12.04 0.60
N GLN A 394 -14.40 -12.53 1.00
CA GLN A 394 -13.88 -12.31 2.35
C GLN A 394 -13.74 -10.82 2.67
N THR A 395 -13.12 -10.04 1.79
CA THR A 395 -12.97 -8.58 2.01
C THR A 395 -14.33 -7.88 2.10
N VAL A 396 -15.30 -8.27 1.27
CA VAL A 396 -16.65 -7.70 1.33
C VAL A 396 -17.32 -8.01 2.68
N VAL A 397 -17.23 -9.26 3.15
CA VAL A 397 -17.84 -9.69 4.41
C VAL A 397 -17.15 -9.05 5.62
N ASP A 398 -15.82 -9.11 5.67
CA ASP A 398 -15.04 -8.72 6.84
C ASP A 398 -14.89 -7.20 6.96
N GLU A 399 -14.80 -6.49 5.83
CA GLU A 399 -14.46 -5.06 5.80
C GLU A 399 -15.59 -4.19 5.24
N VAL A 400 -16.16 -4.51 4.08
CA VAL A 400 -17.19 -3.66 3.46
C VAL A 400 -18.50 -3.67 4.26
N LEU A 401 -19.00 -4.84 4.66
CA LEU A 401 -20.19 -4.94 5.50
C LEU A 401 -19.94 -4.37 6.90
N LEU A 402 -18.72 -4.49 7.43
CA LEU A 402 -18.33 -3.86 8.68
C LEU A 402 -18.34 -2.32 8.57
N ALA A 403 -17.83 -1.77 7.48
CA ALA A 403 -17.80 -0.34 7.18
C ALA A 403 -19.21 0.29 7.14
N LEU A 404 -20.24 -0.51 6.83
CA LEU A 404 -21.63 -0.08 6.78
C LEU A 404 -22.30 0.02 8.16
N LYS A 405 -21.71 -0.54 9.21
CA LYS A 405 -22.27 -0.40 10.56
C LYS A 405 -22.29 1.09 10.96
N PRO A 406 -23.35 1.59 11.61
CA PRO A 406 -23.51 3.04 11.84
C PRO A 406 -22.32 3.72 12.53
N ASP A 407 -21.69 3.07 13.51
CA ASP A 407 -20.53 3.57 14.24
C ASP A 407 -19.26 3.62 13.36
N LYS A 408 -19.10 2.64 12.47
CA LYS A 408 -17.98 2.59 11.51
C LYS A 408 -18.20 3.57 10.38
N LEU A 409 -19.42 3.65 9.86
CA LEU A 409 -19.80 4.54 8.78
C LEU A 409 -19.58 6.01 9.13
N ALA A 410 -19.89 6.40 10.37
CA ALA A 410 -19.65 7.75 10.88
C ALA A 410 -18.15 8.13 10.93
N THR A 411 -17.28 7.13 11.04
CA THR A 411 -15.82 7.28 11.17
C THR A 411 -15.12 6.87 9.87
N TRP A 412 -14.44 5.72 9.84
CA TRP A 412 -13.60 5.28 8.72
C TRP A 412 -14.41 4.66 7.56
N GLY A 413 -15.59 4.11 7.85
CA GLY A 413 -16.37 3.29 6.91
C GLY A 413 -16.76 4.05 5.64
N LYS A 414 -17.25 5.29 5.77
CA LYS A 414 -17.59 6.14 4.61
C LYS A 414 -16.39 6.40 3.69
N HIS A 415 -15.18 6.50 4.25
CA HIS A 415 -13.95 6.74 3.50
C HIS A 415 -13.51 5.47 2.79
N TYR A 416 -13.53 4.33 3.48
CA TYR A 416 -13.25 3.02 2.89
C TYR A 416 -14.19 2.67 1.73
N LEU A 417 -15.50 2.93 1.90
CA LEU A 417 -16.49 2.76 0.84
C LEU A 417 -16.26 3.69 -0.37
N THR A 418 -15.54 4.80 -0.16
CA THR A 418 -15.15 5.72 -1.25
C THR A 418 -13.88 5.24 -1.95
N THR A 419 -12.94 4.60 -1.25
CA THR A 419 -11.60 4.26 -1.77
C THR A 419 -11.52 2.89 -2.43
N LEU A 420 -12.13 1.85 -1.84
CA LEU A 420 -12.06 0.49 -2.36
C LEU A 420 -12.56 0.38 -3.82
N PRO A 421 -13.62 1.10 -4.26
CA PRO A 421 -14.03 1.08 -5.66
C PRO A 421 -12.95 1.54 -6.65
N PHE A 422 -12.09 2.52 -6.29
CA PHE A 422 -10.94 2.90 -7.12
C PHE A 422 -9.96 1.75 -7.27
N MET A 423 -9.62 1.09 -6.15
CA MET A 423 -8.65 0.01 -6.12
C MET A 423 -9.15 -1.20 -6.92
N LEU A 424 -10.42 -1.57 -6.76
CA LEU A 424 -11.01 -2.67 -7.52
C LEU A 424 -11.12 -2.31 -9.00
N ARG A 425 -11.58 -1.10 -9.36
CA ARG A 425 -11.73 -0.64 -10.75
C ARG A 425 -10.40 -0.62 -11.50
N LEU A 426 -9.38 -0.04 -10.87
CA LEU A 426 -8.02 0.07 -11.40
C LEU A 426 -7.15 -1.14 -11.04
N GLU A 427 -7.76 -2.24 -10.58
CA GLU A 427 -7.14 -3.48 -10.08
C GLU A 427 -5.79 -3.19 -9.40
N ARG A 428 -5.78 -2.35 -8.38
CA ARG A 428 -4.56 -1.78 -7.78
C ARG A 428 -4.40 -2.28 -6.35
N ARG A 429 -3.22 -2.79 -6.02
CA ARG A 429 -2.85 -3.03 -4.61
C ARG A 429 -2.46 -1.70 -3.96
N SER A 430 -3.14 -1.36 -2.87
CA SER A 430 -2.86 -0.14 -2.10
C SER A 430 -2.44 -0.43 -0.67
N ASN A 431 -2.77 -1.59 -0.11
CA ASN A 431 -2.42 -1.98 1.24
C ASN A 431 -2.34 -3.51 1.36
N PHE A 432 -1.86 -4.01 2.50
CA PHE A 432 -1.71 -5.44 2.78
C PHE A 432 -2.88 -6.04 3.56
N ARG A 433 -3.82 -5.22 4.02
CA ARG A 433 -4.98 -5.63 4.82
C ARG A 433 -6.07 -6.26 3.95
N ASP A 434 -6.40 -5.61 2.86
CA ASP A 434 -7.49 -6.03 1.98
C ASP A 434 -7.05 -7.22 1.12
N MET A 435 -7.57 -8.41 1.43
CA MET A 435 -7.20 -9.66 0.75
C MET A 435 -7.52 -9.63 -0.75
N CYS A 436 -8.61 -8.96 -1.13
CA CYS A 436 -9.01 -8.79 -2.53
C CYS A 436 -7.98 -8.03 -3.37
N LEU A 437 -7.11 -7.23 -2.74
CA LEU A 437 -6.10 -6.44 -3.43
C LEU A 437 -4.79 -7.20 -3.64
N GLN A 438 -4.57 -8.31 -2.93
CA GLN A 438 -3.29 -9.05 -2.97
C GLN A 438 -3.08 -9.82 -4.28
N GLY A 439 -4.16 -10.01 -5.05
CA GLY A 439 -4.08 -10.57 -6.41
C GLY A 439 -3.58 -9.57 -7.46
N PHE A 440 -3.51 -8.28 -7.12
CA PHE A 440 -3.03 -7.24 -8.02
C PHE A 440 -1.51 -7.06 -7.92
N GLY A 441 -0.90 -6.55 -8.98
CA GLY A 441 0.56 -6.41 -9.12
C GLY A 441 1.28 -7.69 -9.57
N LYS A 442 0.52 -8.66 -10.09
CA LYS A 442 1.00 -9.98 -10.53
C LYS A 442 0.91 -10.13 -12.05
N ASP A 443 1.75 -10.99 -12.61
CA ASP A 443 1.76 -11.28 -14.05
C ASP A 443 0.55 -12.11 -14.51
N VAL A 444 0.47 -12.42 -15.80
CA VAL A 444 -0.62 -13.24 -16.38
C VAL A 444 -0.69 -14.66 -15.83
N GLN A 445 0.39 -15.19 -15.23
CA GLN A 445 0.40 -16.48 -14.54
C GLN A 445 0.02 -16.36 -13.05
N GLY A 446 -0.11 -15.14 -12.53
CA GLY A 446 -0.36 -14.87 -11.11
C GLY A 446 0.91 -14.85 -10.25
N GLU A 447 2.08 -14.83 -10.89
CA GLU A 447 3.37 -14.76 -10.22
C GLU A 447 3.78 -13.32 -9.93
N ASN A 448 4.68 -13.16 -8.97
CA ASN A 448 5.21 -11.86 -8.58
C ASN A 448 6.16 -11.34 -9.66
N GLY A 449 6.13 -10.03 -9.92
CA GLY A 449 7.00 -9.35 -10.87
C GLY A 449 7.60 -8.07 -10.29
N MET A 450 7.82 -7.06 -11.14
CA MET A 450 8.50 -5.82 -10.79
C MET A 450 7.83 -5.06 -9.64
N PHE A 451 6.49 -5.03 -9.61
CA PHE A 451 5.76 -4.34 -8.55
C PHE A 451 6.05 -4.92 -7.15
N GLU A 452 6.13 -6.24 -7.03
CA GLU A 452 6.42 -6.89 -5.74
C GLU A 452 7.85 -6.60 -5.29
N GLU A 453 8.83 -6.67 -6.20
CA GLU A 453 10.22 -6.34 -5.91
C GLU A 453 10.36 -4.90 -5.38
N LEU A 454 9.74 -3.94 -6.06
CA LEU A 454 9.75 -2.53 -5.66
C LEU A 454 9.01 -2.27 -4.34
N SER A 455 7.91 -2.99 -4.09
CA SER A 455 7.18 -2.94 -2.82
C SER A 455 8.08 -3.40 -1.67
N ASN A 456 8.77 -4.53 -1.83
CA ASN A 456 9.67 -5.06 -0.80
C ASN A 456 10.84 -4.10 -0.53
N GLN A 457 11.42 -3.52 -1.58
CA GLN A 457 12.48 -2.52 -1.45
C GLN A 457 12.00 -1.27 -0.70
N ALA A 458 10.82 -0.75 -1.03
CA ALA A 458 10.26 0.43 -0.36
C ALA A 458 9.88 0.14 1.10
N GLU A 459 9.42 -1.08 1.40
CA GLU A 459 9.16 -1.52 2.77
C GLU A 459 10.45 -1.58 3.59
N MET A 460 11.55 -2.06 3.02
CA MET A 460 12.87 -2.03 3.67
C MET A 460 13.31 -0.61 4.02
N VAL A 461 13.13 0.34 3.09
CA VAL A 461 13.42 1.76 3.32
C VAL A 461 12.56 2.30 4.46
N PHE A 462 11.24 2.06 4.43
CA PHE A 462 10.33 2.49 5.48
C PHE A 462 10.76 1.93 6.85
N ALA A 463 11.14 0.66 6.90
CA ALA A 463 11.50 -0.02 8.14
C ALA A 463 12.81 0.43 8.78
N GLN A 464 13.81 0.77 7.95
CA GLN A 464 15.12 1.20 8.42
C GLN A 464 15.19 2.70 8.71
N LEU A 465 14.22 3.47 8.23
CA LEU A 465 14.21 4.91 8.38
C LEU A 465 14.02 5.31 9.86
N LYS A 466 14.93 6.15 10.36
CA LYS A 466 14.79 6.71 11.71
C LYS A 466 13.47 7.52 11.80
N PRO A 467 12.58 7.22 12.77
CA PRO A 467 11.36 7.99 12.97
C PRO A 467 11.67 9.45 13.32
N PRO A 468 10.72 10.37 13.11
CA PRO A 468 10.82 11.72 13.65
C PRO A 468 10.87 11.69 15.19
N ASP A 469 11.38 12.75 15.80
CA ASP A 469 11.18 12.92 17.25
C ASP A 469 9.70 13.25 17.51
N PRO A 470 9.04 12.64 18.51
CA PRO A 470 7.66 12.94 18.86
C PRO A 470 7.42 14.44 19.09
N SER A 471 6.46 15.01 18.36
CA SER A 471 6.14 16.43 18.43
C SER A 471 4.89 16.74 19.27
N ALA A 472 4.08 15.75 19.65
CA ALA A 472 2.88 15.98 20.46
C ALA A 472 3.24 16.43 21.88
N GLY A 473 2.51 17.41 22.40
CA GLY A 473 2.71 17.93 23.77
C GLY A 473 3.83 18.96 23.96
N ARG A 474 4.54 19.39 22.89
CA ARG A 474 5.47 20.53 22.98
C ARG A 474 4.66 21.85 22.99
N PRO A 475 4.80 22.71 24.02
CA PRO A 475 4.13 24.01 23.99
C PRO A 475 4.62 24.84 22.80
N PHE A 476 3.68 25.43 22.05
CA PHE A 476 3.98 26.39 20.99
C PHE A 476 4.90 27.48 21.54
N GLY A 477 6.06 27.66 20.91
CA GLY A 477 7.00 28.73 21.24
C GLY A 477 6.46 30.10 20.85
N GLY A 478 5.39 30.56 21.50
CA GLY A 478 5.02 31.96 21.58
C GLY A 478 5.73 32.56 22.78
N GLY A 479 6.78 33.33 22.56
CA GLY A 479 7.53 33.95 23.63
C GLY A 479 6.64 34.87 24.47
N PHE A 480 6.55 34.61 25.77
CA PHE A 480 6.70 35.57 26.87
C PHE A 480 6.95 34.76 28.16
N GLY A 481 7.89 35.26 28.98
CA GLY A 481 8.62 34.50 29.99
C GLY A 481 7.81 33.81 31.10
N GLY A 482 8.35 32.69 31.56
CA GLY A 482 7.93 31.99 32.76
C GLY A 482 8.83 30.77 33.00
N VAL A 483 9.85 30.95 33.84
CA VAL A 483 10.61 29.84 34.44
C VAL A 483 9.63 29.04 35.32
N PHE A 484 9.72 27.70 35.26
CA PHE A 484 9.35 26.66 36.25
C PHE A 484 8.60 25.47 35.61
N GLY A 485 9.20 24.27 35.72
CA GLY A 485 8.54 22.99 35.47
C GLY A 485 9.41 22.02 34.67
N GLY A 486 10.04 21.05 35.33
CA GLY A 486 10.82 19.99 34.69
C GLY A 486 9.96 19.18 33.73
N GLY A 487 10.25 19.30 32.43
CA GLY A 487 9.56 18.53 31.38
C GLY A 487 9.90 17.05 31.51
N ALA A 488 8.88 16.20 31.37
CA ALA A 488 9.06 14.76 31.22
C ALA A 488 10.06 14.47 30.08
N PRO A 489 10.90 13.43 30.20
CA PRO A 489 11.87 13.10 29.16
C PRO A 489 11.15 12.85 27.83
N VAL A 490 11.59 13.55 26.78
CA VAL A 490 11.12 13.32 25.40
C VAL A 490 11.46 11.87 25.04
N GLN A 491 10.46 11.04 24.77
CA GLN A 491 10.69 9.68 24.28
C GLN A 491 11.38 9.78 22.91
N THR A 492 12.57 9.20 22.79
CA THR A 492 13.29 9.11 21.53
C THR A 492 13.18 7.68 20.99
N PHE A 493 12.88 7.57 19.70
CA PHE A 493 12.71 6.28 19.03
C PHE A 493 13.86 6.06 18.03
N THR A 494 14.46 4.87 18.05
CA THR A 494 15.47 4.44 17.07
C THR A 494 14.83 3.86 15.81
N SER A 495 13.63 3.29 15.95
CA SER A 495 12.75 2.78 14.89
C SER A 495 11.29 3.08 15.27
N LEU A 496 10.37 3.09 14.31
CA LEU A 496 8.95 3.18 14.64
C LEU A 496 8.53 1.99 15.55
N PRO A 497 7.57 2.17 16.47
CA PRO A 497 7.03 1.07 17.29
C PRO A 497 6.44 -0.06 16.44
N ASP A 498 6.41 -1.28 16.97
CA ASP A 498 5.91 -2.50 16.31
C ASP A 498 4.46 -2.36 15.80
N GLU A 499 3.64 -1.52 16.43
CA GLU A 499 2.26 -1.27 15.98
C GLU A 499 2.20 -0.46 14.67
N PHE A 500 3.27 0.28 14.36
CA PHE A 500 3.48 0.93 13.06
C PHE A 500 4.29 0.04 12.11
N MET A 501 5.14 -0.80 12.68
CA MET A 501 5.99 -1.77 12.01
C MET A 501 5.30 -3.12 12.10
N ARG A 502 4.27 -3.34 11.27
CA ARG A 502 3.56 -4.62 11.15
C ARG A 502 4.46 -5.77 10.59
N GLY A 503 5.72 -5.82 11.00
CA GLY A 503 6.73 -6.85 10.79
C GLY A 503 7.48 -7.10 12.11
N GLY A 504 7.33 -8.31 12.64
CA GLY A 504 7.84 -8.71 13.97
C GLY A 504 7.09 -9.94 14.48
N GLY A 505 7.47 -11.13 14.02
CA GLY A 505 6.81 -12.38 14.39
C GLY A 505 7.15 -12.86 15.79
N CYS A 506 6.18 -13.30 16.58
CA CYS A 506 6.38 -14.02 17.85
C CYS A 506 5.45 -15.23 17.99
N PHE A 507 5.82 -16.16 18.86
CA PHE A 507 5.11 -17.40 19.18
C PHE A 507 4.23 -17.24 20.43
N GLY A 508 3.03 -17.82 20.39
CA GLY A 508 2.18 -17.96 21.56
C GLY A 508 2.76 -18.92 22.61
N PRO A 509 2.48 -18.73 23.91
CA PRO A 509 3.11 -19.47 25.02
C PRO A 509 2.83 -20.98 25.02
N ASP A 510 1.65 -21.40 24.56
CA ASP A 510 1.22 -22.80 24.56
C ASP A 510 1.45 -23.50 23.22
N ALA A 511 1.98 -22.80 22.22
CA ALA A 511 2.45 -23.46 21.02
C ALA A 511 3.53 -24.49 21.40
N THR A 512 3.59 -25.59 20.67
CA THR A 512 4.44 -26.74 20.96
C THR A 512 5.57 -26.82 19.95
N ILE A 513 6.78 -27.01 20.43
CA ILE A 513 8.00 -27.20 19.64
C ILE A 513 8.51 -28.62 19.88
N LEU A 514 9.20 -29.20 18.91
CA LEU A 514 9.82 -30.51 19.07
C LEU A 514 11.26 -30.38 19.58
N LEU A 515 11.58 -31.09 20.67
CA LEU A 515 12.96 -31.27 21.14
C LEU A 515 13.67 -32.37 20.34
N ALA A 516 14.99 -32.24 20.19
CA ALA A 516 15.83 -33.33 19.68
C ALA A 516 15.67 -34.57 20.58
N PRO A 517 15.60 -35.79 20.01
CA PRO A 517 15.57 -37.00 20.80
C PRO A 517 16.85 -37.12 21.63
N THR A 518 16.74 -37.33 22.94
CA THR A 518 17.89 -37.66 23.80
C THR A 518 18.18 -39.16 23.70
N ASN A 519 19.45 -39.54 23.92
CA ASN A 519 19.92 -40.93 23.80
C ASN A 519 18.96 -41.94 24.44
N GLY A 520 18.26 -42.72 23.59
CA GLY A 520 17.31 -43.76 23.98
C GLY A 520 15.85 -43.51 23.59
N LEU A 521 15.48 -42.29 23.17
CA LEU A 521 14.13 -42.00 22.65
C LEU A 521 14.12 -42.08 21.11
N THR A 522 13.13 -42.77 20.55
CA THR A 522 12.90 -42.85 19.10
C THR A 522 12.04 -41.71 18.55
N THR A 523 11.50 -40.83 19.41
CA THR A 523 10.59 -39.75 19.03
C THR A 523 10.96 -38.44 19.73
N SER A 524 10.89 -37.33 19.00
CA SER A 524 11.04 -35.98 19.53
C SER A 524 9.86 -35.60 20.43
N PRO A 525 10.06 -35.38 21.75
CA PRO A 525 8.96 -34.98 22.61
C PRO A 525 8.55 -33.52 22.35
N PRO A 526 7.23 -33.21 22.37
CA PRO A 526 6.77 -31.84 22.30
C PRO A 526 7.05 -31.09 23.61
N LEU A 527 7.50 -29.85 23.51
CA LEU A 527 7.72 -28.90 24.61
C LEU A 527 6.94 -27.62 24.33
N LYS A 528 6.31 -27.03 25.33
CA LYS A 528 5.69 -25.71 25.15
C LYS A 528 6.75 -24.65 24.86
N VAL A 529 6.45 -23.73 23.96
CA VAL A 529 7.28 -22.55 23.64
C VAL A 529 7.70 -21.80 24.91
N SER A 530 6.78 -21.61 25.85
CA SER A 530 7.05 -20.96 27.14
C SER A 530 8.02 -21.72 28.07
N ALA A 531 8.29 -22.99 27.80
CA ALA A 531 9.19 -23.83 28.60
C ALA A 531 10.58 -24.01 27.97
N VAL A 532 10.79 -23.55 26.73
CA VAL A 532 12.07 -23.60 26.02
C VAL A 532 13.11 -22.76 26.76
N ARG A 533 14.36 -23.24 26.79
CA ARG A 533 15.52 -22.59 27.42
C ARG A 533 16.70 -22.55 26.47
N ALA A 534 17.63 -21.62 26.70
CA ALA A 534 18.91 -21.66 26.03
C ALA A 534 19.64 -22.98 26.34
N GLY A 535 20.28 -23.53 25.32
CA GLY A 535 20.88 -24.87 25.34
C GLY A 535 19.95 -25.99 24.91
N ASP A 536 18.62 -25.78 24.86
CA ASP A 536 17.71 -26.76 24.26
C ASP A 536 18.03 -26.94 22.77
N VAL A 537 17.88 -28.16 22.28
CA VAL A 537 18.09 -28.49 20.87
C VAL A 537 16.72 -28.76 20.25
N LEU A 538 16.31 -27.91 19.32
CA LEU A 538 14.99 -27.94 18.69
C LEU A 538 15.06 -28.57 17.30
N VAL A 539 13.96 -29.18 16.86
CA VAL A 539 13.84 -29.70 15.50
C VAL A 539 13.33 -28.60 14.58
N GLY A 540 14.11 -28.30 13.54
CA GLY A 540 13.77 -27.41 12.44
C GLY A 540 13.37 -28.15 11.17
N GLU A 541 13.18 -27.37 10.11
CA GLU A 541 12.75 -27.88 8.82
C GLU A 541 13.75 -28.93 8.25
N GLY A 542 13.20 -30.01 7.70
CA GLY A 542 13.99 -31.14 7.19
C GLY A 542 14.64 -32.00 8.29
N GLY A 543 14.23 -31.85 9.55
CA GLY A 543 14.80 -32.58 10.69
C GLY A 543 16.13 -32.01 11.19
N ARG A 544 16.52 -30.82 10.74
CA ARG A 544 17.74 -30.14 11.19
C ARG A 544 17.64 -29.79 12.66
N LEU A 545 18.68 -30.07 13.44
CA LEU A 545 18.70 -29.80 14.88
C LEU A 545 19.35 -28.46 15.15
N ALA A 546 18.65 -27.54 15.80
CA ALA A 546 19.09 -26.17 16.08
C ALA A 546 19.22 -25.95 17.59
N THR A 547 20.38 -25.48 18.06
CA THR A 547 20.55 -25.16 19.48
C THR A 547 20.01 -23.75 19.75
N VAL A 548 19.19 -23.60 20.80
CA VAL A 548 18.71 -22.28 21.24
C VAL A 548 19.86 -21.54 21.92
N VAL A 549 20.27 -20.42 21.32
CA VAL A 549 21.29 -19.52 21.90
C VAL A 549 20.64 -18.61 22.93
N CYS A 550 19.47 -18.05 22.60
CA CYS A 550 18.75 -17.17 23.50
C CYS A 550 17.23 -17.30 23.29
N VAL A 551 16.49 -17.33 24.39
CA VAL A 551 15.03 -17.15 24.39
C VAL A 551 14.74 -15.66 24.59
N VAL A 552 13.98 -15.09 23.66
CA VAL A 552 13.55 -13.69 23.71
C VAL A 552 12.08 -13.68 24.12
N MET A 553 11.78 -12.98 25.21
CA MET A 553 10.43 -12.84 25.74
C MET A 553 10.01 -11.38 25.63
N THR A 554 8.95 -11.10 24.87
CA THR A 554 8.39 -9.76 24.77
C THR A 554 7.16 -9.67 25.67
N GLU A 555 7.17 -8.76 26.63
CA GLU A 555 6.03 -8.57 27.52
C GLU A 555 4.80 -8.08 26.75
N CYS A 556 3.64 -8.59 27.15
CA CYS A 556 2.36 -8.20 26.55
C CYS A 556 1.68 -7.12 27.40
N VAL A 557 1.33 -5.99 26.79
CA VAL A 557 0.60 -4.90 27.45
C VAL A 557 -0.70 -5.44 28.04
N GLY A 558 -0.95 -5.17 29.32
CA GLY A 558 -2.14 -5.67 30.03
C GLY A 558 -2.20 -7.19 30.20
N GLY A 559 -1.10 -7.92 29.95
CA GLY A 559 -1.05 -9.38 30.04
C GLY A 559 -1.92 -10.08 29.00
N LYS A 560 -2.10 -9.47 27.83
CA LYS A 560 -2.85 -10.04 26.70
C LYS A 560 -2.11 -9.85 25.39
N ALA A 561 -2.15 -10.85 24.53
CA ALA A 561 -1.59 -10.83 23.18
C ALA A 561 -2.67 -11.17 22.15
N LEU A 562 -2.74 -10.44 21.05
CA LEU A 562 -3.45 -10.90 19.87
C LEU A 562 -2.56 -11.85 19.10
N LEU A 563 -3.12 -13.02 18.82
CA LEU A 563 -2.51 -14.06 18.02
C LEU A 563 -3.49 -14.45 16.93
N THR A 564 -2.98 -15.07 15.88
CA THR A 564 -3.79 -15.79 14.91
C THR A 564 -3.68 -17.27 15.21
N ARG A 565 -4.82 -17.92 15.46
CA ARG A 565 -4.93 -19.37 15.61
C ARG A 565 -5.13 -20.02 14.25
N LEU A 566 -4.18 -20.84 13.85
CA LEU A 566 -4.28 -21.66 12.66
C LEU A 566 -5.15 -22.90 12.90
N PRO A 567 -5.66 -23.57 11.83
CA PRO A 567 -6.50 -24.76 11.97
C PRO A 567 -5.88 -25.93 12.75
N ASN A 568 -4.55 -26.02 12.83
CA ASN A 568 -3.83 -27.01 13.63
C ASN A 568 -3.63 -26.59 15.11
N GLY A 569 -4.25 -25.50 15.55
CA GLY A 569 -4.15 -24.95 16.90
C GLY A 569 -2.85 -24.17 17.17
N LEU A 570 -1.99 -23.96 16.17
CA LEU A 570 -0.82 -23.10 16.30
C LEU A 570 -1.26 -21.65 16.47
N GLU A 571 -0.66 -20.95 17.44
CA GLU A 571 -0.91 -19.53 17.65
C GLU A 571 0.38 -18.73 17.52
N LEU A 572 0.33 -17.73 16.65
CA LEU A 572 1.44 -16.86 16.25
C LEU A 572 0.95 -15.42 16.21
N THR A 573 1.83 -14.43 16.34
CA THR A 573 1.46 -13.06 15.97
C THR A 573 1.18 -12.96 14.48
N GLU A 574 0.37 -11.99 14.09
CA GLU A 574 -0.24 -11.91 12.76
C GLU A 574 0.76 -11.98 11.60
N TRP A 575 1.95 -11.44 11.82
CA TRP A 575 3.01 -11.24 10.82
C TRP A 575 4.22 -12.15 11.05
N HIS A 576 4.05 -13.26 11.77
CA HIS A 576 5.13 -14.24 11.96
C HIS A 576 5.33 -15.11 10.70
N PRO A 577 6.48 -15.06 9.99
CA PRO A 577 6.67 -15.85 8.79
C PRO A 577 6.62 -17.36 9.08
N MET A 578 5.73 -18.07 8.39
CA MET A 578 5.58 -19.53 8.47
C MET A 578 5.43 -20.17 7.10
N ARG A 579 5.90 -21.40 6.90
CA ARG A 579 5.68 -22.16 5.66
C ARG A 579 4.37 -22.93 5.70
N ASP A 580 3.50 -22.68 4.73
CA ASP A 580 2.24 -23.41 4.59
C ASP A 580 2.49 -24.88 4.14
N ARG A 581 1.41 -25.67 4.05
CA ARG A 581 1.51 -27.08 3.62
C ARG A 581 2.04 -27.26 2.19
N SER A 582 2.04 -26.19 1.38
CA SER A 582 2.62 -26.19 0.03
C SER A 582 4.10 -25.75 0.02
N GLY A 583 4.68 -25.47 1.18
CA GLY A 583 6.08 -25.04 1.33
C GLY A 583 6.31 -23.53 1.14
N ARG A 584 5.24 -22.73 0.94
CA ARG A 584 5.34 -21.29 0.69
C ARG A 584 5.31 -20.49 1.98
N TRP A 585 6.12 -19.43 2.06
CA TRP A 585 6.05 -18.48 3.15
C TRP A 585 4.73 -17.70 3.14
N ARG A 586 4.09 -17.63 4.31
CA ARG A 586 2.82 -16.96 4.57
C ARG A 586 2.84 -16.31 5.95
N PHE A 587 1.91 -15.39 6.16
CA PHE A 587 1.63 -14.84 7.47
C PHE A 587 0.37 -15.47 8.08
N PRO A 588 0.33 -15.69 9.40
CA PRO A 588 -0.79 -16.31 10.10
C PRO A 588 -2.15 -15.65 9.82
N HIS A 589 -2.20 -14.33 9.73
CA HIS A 589 -3.45 -13.59 9.45
C HIS A 589 -4.11 -13.99 8.11
N MET A 590 -3.35 -14.58 7.19
CA MET A 590 -3.86 -15.06 5.90
C MET A 590 -4.55 -16.44 6.01
N LEU A 591 -4.30 -17.19 7.08
CA LEU A 591 -4.61 -18.63 7.16
C LEU A 591 -5.42 -19.04 8.39
N GLY A 592 -5.62 -18.15 9.36
CA GLY A 592 -6.26 -18.49 10.63
C GLY A 592 -7.16 -17.40 11.20
N GLU A 593 -7.70 -17.68 12.38
CA GLU A 593 -8.64 -16.80 13.07
C GLU A 593 -7.94 -15.95 14.14
N ARG A 594 -8.27 -14.66 14.19
CA ARG A 594 -7.79 -13.76 15.25
C ARG A 594 -8.31 -14.20 16.61
N THR A 595 -7.42 -14.33 17.58
CA THR A 595 -7.74 -14.70 18.97
C THR A 595 -6.97 -13.84 19.95
N MET A 596 -7.67 -13.34 20.98
CA MET A 596 -7.04 -12.63 22.09
C MET A 596 -6.69 -13.63 23.19
N ARG A 597 -5.41 -13.72 23.55
CA ARG A 597 -4.91 -14.65 24.57
C ARG A 597 -4.42 -13.88 25.80
N SER A 598 -4.84 -14.31 26.99
CA SER A 598 -4.22 -13.83 28.23
C SER A 598 -2.87 -14.52 28.42
N THR A 599 -1.79 -13.75 28.29
CA THR A 599 -0.41 -14.18 28.47
C THR A 599 0.47 -12.99 28.84
N PRO A 600 1.40 -13.14 29.79
CA PRO A 600 2.33 -12.07 30.15
C PRO A 600 3.41 -11.84 29.08
N TYR A 601 3.70 -12.85 28.25
CA TYR A 601 4.74 -12.78 27.22
C TYR A 601 4.35 -13.49 25.93
N VAL A 602 4.89 -13.02 24.82
CA VAL A 602 5.12 -13.80 23.59
C VAL A 602 6.61 -14.09 23.44
N TYR A 603 6.96 -15.10 22.65
CA TYR A 603 8.31 -15.66 22.63
C TYR A 603 8.90 -15.65 21.22
N ASN A 604 10.21 -15.51 21.11
CA ASN A 604 10.98 -15.80 19.90
C ASN A 604 12.37 -16.33 20.29
N PHE A 605 13.14 -16.84 19.33
CA PHE A 605 14.38 -17.55 19.58
C PHE A 605 15.50 -17.05 18.68
N VAL A 606 16.69 -16.89 19.27
CA VAL A 606 17.95 -16.84 18.52
C VAL A 606 18.52 -18.25 18.53
N LEU A 607 18.81 -18.79 17.35
CA LEU A 607 19.33 -20.14 17.17
C LEU A 607 20.83 -20.10 16.83
N SER A 608 21.48 -21.26 16.90
CA SER A 608 22.86 -21.42 16.42
C SER A 608 22.96 -21.02 14.93
N PRO A 609 24.09 -20.44 14.49
CA PRO A 609 24.27 -20.00 13.10
C PRO A 609 23.96 -21.11 12.08
N GLY A 610 23.30 -20.76 10.98
CA GLY A 610 22.92 -21.70 9.90
C GLY A 610 21.58 -22.42 10.12
N HIS A 611 20.84 -22.09 11.18
CA HIS A 611 19.53 -22.67 11.48
C HIS A 611 18.42 -21.61 11.37
N PRO A 612 17.77 -21.49 10.20
CA PRO A 612 16.82 -20.40 9.95
C PRO A 612 15.41 -20.63 10.52
N THR A 613 15.05 -21.89 10.81
CA THR A 613 13.67 -22.27 11.13
C THR A 613 13.57 -23.32 12.23
N ILE A 614 12.42 -23.33 12.90
CA ILE A 614 12.00 -24.34 13.89
C ILE A 614 10.60 -24.84 13.56
N LEU A 615 10.29 -26.08 13.94
CA LEU A 615 8.95 -26.65 13.80
C LEU A 615 8.10 -26.32 15.03
N VAL A 616 7.04 -25.54 14.84
CA VAL A 616 6.08 -25.18 15.88
C VAL A 616 4.71 -25.73 15.50
N ASN A 617 4.14 -26.62 16.30
CA ASN A 617 2.98 -27.46 15.99
C ASN A 617 3.11 -28.16 14.62
N GLY A 618 4.34 -28.54 14.26
CA GLY A 618 4.66 -29.16 12.97
C GLY A 618 4.75 -28.20 11.77
N VAL A 619 4.66 -26.88 11.99
CA VAL A 619 4.78 -25.85 10.95
C VAL A 619 6.18 -25.24 11.00
N PRO A 620 6.92 -25.14 9.87
CA PRO A 620 8.19 -24.41 9.84
C PRO A 620 7.96 -22.91 10.03
N CYS A 621 8.59 -22.35 11.05
CA CYS A 621 8.52 -20.93 11.39
C CYS A 621 9.92 -20.33 11.45
N ALA A 622 10.05 -19.07 11.04
CA ALA A 622 11.33 -18.37 11.05
C ALA A 622 11.76 -18.00 12.48
N ALA A 623 13.06 -18.14 12.77
CA ALA A 623 13.66 -17.68 14.01
C ALA A 623 14.30 -16.29 13.85
N LEU A 624 14.72 -15.63 14.94
CA LEU A 624 15.43 -14.36 14.83
C LEU A 624 16.81 -14.54 14.19
N GLY A 625 17.17 -13.63 13.30
CA GLY A 625 18.44 -13.65 12.55
C GLY A 625 18.56 -14.83 11.59
N HIS A 626 17.42 -15.30 11.05
CA HIS A 626 17.35 -16.51 10.22
C HIS A 626 18.15 -16.44 8.90
N GLY A 627 18.45 -15.26 8.37
CA GLY A 627 19.24 -15.08 7.14
C GLY A 627 18.56 -15.60 5.87
N LEU A 628 17.23 -15.66 5.84
CA LEU A 628 16.45 -16.06 4.66
C LEU A 628 16.11 -14.83 3.86
N GLU A 629 16.17 -14.95 2.54
CA GLU A 629 15.96 -13.85 1.58
C GLU A 629 14.72 -14.06 0.69
N GLU A 630 13.95 -15.13 0.94
CA GLU A 630 12.70 -15.40 0.22
C GLU A 630 11.62 -14.34 0.55
N PRO A 631 10.69 -14.05 -0.39
CA PRO A 631 9.55 -13.17 -0.12
C PRO A 631 8.76 -13.59 1.12
N VAL A 632 8.11 -12.64 1.80
CA VAL A 632 7.36 -12.81 3.06
C VAL A 632 8.24 -13.05 4.30
N VAL A 633 9.33 -13.80 4.20
CA VAL A 633 10.21 -14.10 5.34
C VAL A 633 11.43 -13.18 5.45
N ALA A 634 11.93 -12.66 4.32
CA ALA A 634 13.04 -11.73 4.34
C ALA A 634 12.71 -10.49 5.17
N HIS A 635 13.56 -10.18 6.16
CA HIS A 635 13.36 -9.01 7.00
C HIS A 635 14.69 -8.31 7.32
N PRO A 636 14.81 -6.99 7.09
CA PRO A 636 16.08 -6.26 7.18
C PRO A 636 16.69 -6.24 8.59
N TYR A 637 15.85 -6.28 9.62
CA TYR A 637 16.28 -6.33 11.03
C TYR A 637 16.12 -7.72 11.66
N TRP A 638 14.87 -8.17 11.84
CA TRP A 638 14.53 -9.48 12.43
C TRP A 638 15.13 -10.70 11.71
N GLY A 639 15.41 -10.59 10.41
CA GLY A 639 16.00 -11.67 9.61
C GLY A 639 17.52 -11.64 9.52
N THR A 640 18.20 -10.62 10.07
CA THR A 640 19.64 -10.43 9.93
C THR A 640 20.37 -10.52 11.28
N HIS A 641 21.70 -10.45 11.26
CA HIS A 641 22.49 -10.38 12.49
C HIS A 641 22.28 -9.08 13.28
N ALA A 642 21.60 -8.07 12.72
CA ALA A 642 21.34 -6.80 13.41
C ALA A 642 20.56 -7.01 14.71
N VAL A 643 19.45 -7.78 14.68
CA VAL A 643 18.70 -8.10 15.90
C VAL A 643 19.56 -8.86 16.92
N ILE A 644 20.43 -9.75 16.46
CA ILE A 644 21.32 -10.52 17.34
C ILE A 644 22.30 -9.58 18.05
N ASN A 645 22.93 -8.66 17.31
CA ASN A 645 23.87 -7.69 17.87
C ASN A 645 23.22 -6.81 18.95
N ASP A 646 21.97 -6.41 18.76
CA ASP A 646 21.23 -5.63 19.75
C ASP A 646 20.89 -6.48 20.98
N LEU A 647 20.43 -7.72 20.78
CA LEU A 647 20.13 -8.64 21.88
C LEU A 647 21.38 -8.97 22.70
N MET A 648 22.56 -9.07 22.08
CA MET A 648 23.85 -9.27 22.75
C MET A 648 24.17 -8.18 23.78
N GLN A 649 23.65 -6.98 23.57
CA GLN A 649 23.86 -5.84 24.48
C GLN A 649 22.81 -5.77 25.60
N ARG A 650 21.76 -6.60 25.56
CA ARG A 650 20.66 -6.57 26.54
C ARG A 650 21.02 -7.38 27.80
N PRO A 651 20.56 -6.91 28.99
CA PRO A 651 20.59 -7.73 30.20
C PRO A 651 19.93 -9.09 29.98
N GLY A 652 20.56 -10.16 30.46
CA GLY A 652 20.06 -11.53 30.35
C GLY A 652 20.57 -12.31 29.13
N TRP A 653 21.24 -11.66 28.16
CA TRP A 653 21.86 -12.34 27.03
C TRP A 653 22.88 -13.42 27.46
N GLN A 654 23.75 -13.10 28.42
CA GLN A 654 24.75 -14.05 28.95
C GLN A 654 24.10 -15.28 29.60
N SER A 655 22.89 -15.14 30.14
CA SER A 655 22.09 -16.25 30.67
C SER A 655 21.18 -16.92 29.63
N GLY A 656 21.28 -16.51 28.35
CA GLY A 656 20.47 -17.05 27.25
C GLY A 656 18.99 -16.72 27.33
N ARG A 657 18.63 -15.65 28.04
CA ARG A 657 17.23 -15.23 28.23
C ARG A 657 17.14 -13.71 28.30
N VAL A 658 16.58 -13.10 27.25
CA VAL A 658 16.35 -11.65 27.18
C VAL A 658 14.86 -11.40 27.36
N ILE A 659 14.52 -10.46 28.25
CA ILE A 659 13.16 -9.94 28.37
C ILE A 659 13.15 -8.55 27.74
N LEU A 660 12.34 -8.40 26.69
CA LEU A 660 12.03 -7.12 26.09
C LEU A 660 10.83 -6.55 26.84
N PRO A 661 10.98 -5.37 27.47
CA PRO A 661 9.87 -4.76 28.19
C PRO A 661 8.74 -4.51 27.21
N ALA A 662 7.51 -4.58 27.72
CA ALA A 662 6.36 -4.14 26.97
C ALA A 662 6.63 -2.66 26.68
N VAL A 663 6.30 -2.20 25.48
CA VAL A 663 6.30 -0.75 25.24
C VAL A 663 5.14 -0.17 26.07
N GLN A 664 5.39 0.01 27.37
CA GLN A 664 4.45 0.62 28.29
C GLN A 664 4.47 2.10 27.99
N SER A 665 3.36 2.59 27.45
CA SER A 665 2.97 3.98 27.67
C SER A 665 2.90 4.17 29.18
N THR A 666 3.71 5.06 29.74
CA THR A 666 3.56 5.46 31.13
C THR A 666 2.29 6.30 31.23
N ALA A 667 1.14 5.63 31.38
CA ALA A 667 -0.10 6.22 31.83
C ALA A 667 -0.15 6.10 33.38
N SER A 668 0.30 7.14 34.08
CA SER A 668 -0.09 7.60 35.44
C SER A 668 0.99 8.57 35.94
N ALA A 669 0.68 9.74 36.49
CA ALA A 669 -0.52 10.18 37.21
C ALA A 669 -1.15 11.46 36.66
#